data_AF-E8QWW2-F1
#
_entry.id   AF-E8QWW2-F1
#
_cell.length_a   1.000
_cell.length_b   1.000
_cell.length_c   1.000
_cell.angle_alpha   90.00
_cell.angle_beta   90.00
_cell.angle_gamma   90.00
#
_symmetry.space_group_name_H-M   'P 1'
#
loop_
_entity.id
_entity.type
_entity.pdbx_description
1 polymer ?
#
loop_
_entity_poly.entity_id
_entity_poly.type
_entity_poly.pdbx_seq_one_letter_code
_entity_poly.pdbx_strand_id
1 'polypeptide(L)'
;MKPWWLGKARSRRQSRPEVVECERRRVLTIGPRPFAEVILERDAAALELNLAEAAIRPGGPASGLGVVLSLDATPIDSAPFAGLRVTRAAADSVPRRGVAPRAIVRVHGLPTQPTTERLLIQTGLVPLRLTRLGVPPAAQVPLDDPAFNPTIGPELVLRLGLAGDVNGDFQVNNQDIQQIRSRIGARADVQSSASAGEEGNRPPRRARPLPNRLPYLARADVDGDGRITSRDLDFAQRNLGTRVFPQPLTIQAGLDPSSDPNGDGVAIRARETLMVRTRPWAQVALDLDGDGHFDRFTQANGRGVARLTNLPLADGFNPFALRVVDPLGRRVDQLVTLQRIDPLARINQATLEAIAAANAPTPVAARAAAMVHLAVFDAINAITNQFVGYRFAASPGLSASVEAAAIAAGHRMLTGLFPEQAARFDALRAGLLAQLPDDPARLQGAAAGIQAAEALLADRLFDGAATAGVPLPGPTPVPSPVGLWEPTPPQLRPALLPRWGQVRPFGVAIAAGILGRPPALDDPTYAQAWANVRDLGSAVSTQRDADQSDQARFWDAPIGTTTPVGQWNRVADAWLRHHPARFDPTSSARVFALLNTALADAAILAWSVQYDEQFWRPISAIRRADEDGNPQTASQTEWTPLLITPASPSFPSDHALLAGAAETVLTSLLGDQPPPEGFTLTPEGPAAALVAPRRFETLAQAVNEAAQSRVLGGVNFPFDVERGLQAGRALGRATVEELLQPPNLPLPSASLSPKV
;
A
#
# COMPACT_ATOMS: atom_id res chain seq x y z
N MET A 1 26.10 -34.54 -46.09
CA MET A 1 27.44 -34.23 -46.65
C MET A 1 28.51 -34.65 -45.63
N LYS A 2 29.76 -34.92 -46.04
CA LYS A 2 30.84 -35.29 -45.10
C LYS A 2 31.56 -34.05 -44.51
N PRO A 3 32.22 -34.16 -43.34
CA PRO A 3 32.82 -33.05 -42.58
C PRO A 3 34.33 -32.87 -42.86
N TRP A 4 35.00 -31.98 -42.12
CA TRP A 4 36.43 -31.98 -41.66
C TRP A 4 36.79 -30.59 -41.07
N TRP A 5 37.80 -30.33 -40.21
CA TRP A 5 38.97 -31.09 -39.69
C TRP A 5 39.24 -30.73 -38.20
N LEU A 6 40.08 -31.53 -37.50
CA LEU A 6 40.77 -31.13 -36.24
C LEU A 6 42.16 -30.54 -36.52
N GLY A 7 42.69 -29.74 -35.58
CA GLY A 7 44.11 -29.34 -35.52
C GLY A 7 44.69 -29.46 -34.11
N LYS A 8 45.89 -30.04 -33.94
CA LYS A 8 46.46 -30.39 -32.62
C LYS A 8 47.54 -29.41 -32.12
N ALA A 9 47.41 -29.07 -30.83
CA ALA A 9 48.43 -28.86 -29.79
C ALA A 9 49.91 -28.58 -30.15
N ARG A 10 50.51 -27.63 -29.42
CA ARG A 10 51.93 -27.67 -29.03
C ARG A 10 52.12 -27.25 -27.57
N SER A 11 52.74 -28.10 -26.77
CA SER A 11 53.19 -27.80 -25.42
C SER A 11 54.53 -27.08 -25.42
N ARG A 12 54.78 -26.22 -24.42
CA ARG A 12 56.12 -25.87 -23.97
C ARG A 12 56.19 -25.95 -22.44
N ARG A 13 57.37 -26.33 -21.95
CA ARG A 13 57.63 -26.61 -20.53
C ARG A 13 57.64 -25.36 -19.67
N GLN A 14 57.43 -25.57 -18.37
CA GLN A 14 57.79 -24.63 -17.32
C GLN A 14 59.28 -24.26 -17.41
N SER A 15 59.57 -22.99 -17.14
CA SER A 15 60.88 -22.53 -16.67
C SER A 15 60.63 -21.43 -15.64
N ARG A 16 60.94 -21.70 -14.36
CA ARG A 16 61.04 -20.65 -13.34
C ARG A 16 62.39 -19.94 -13.54
N PRO A 17 62.42 -18.60 -13.62
CA PRO A 17 63.51 -17.80 -13.08
C PRO A 17 63.19 -17.40 -11.63
N GLU A 18 64.22 -17.13 -10.84
CA GLU A 18 64.06 -16.63 -9.47
C GLU A 18 63.67 -15.15 -9.44
N VAL A 19 63.09 -14.70 -8.33
CA VAL A 19 62.93 -13.28 -8.05
C VAL A 19 64.29 -12.74 -7.61
N VAL A 20 64.87 -11.86 -8.43
CA VAL A 20 66.00 -11.02 -8.04
C VAL A 20 65.61 -9.57 -8.26
N GLU A 21 65.57 -8.79 -7.19
CA GLU A 21 65.36 -7.36 -7.27
C GLU A 21 66.60 -6.68 -7.87
N CYS A 22 66.40 -5.82 -8.87
CA CYS A 22 66.94 -4.46 -8.80
C CYS A 22 66.35 -3.55 -9.89
N GLU A 23 66.39 -2.26 -9.58
CA GLU A 23 65.96 -1.15 -10.44
C GLU A 23 66.51 -1.21 -11.87
N ARG A 24 65.64 -0.94 -12.87
CA ARG A 24 66.04 -0.12 -14.03
C ARG A 24 64.86 0.52 -14.75
N ARG A 25 64.96 1.85 -14.87
CA ARG A 25 64.04 2.71 -15.62
C ARG A 25 63.93 2.23 -17.07
N ARG A 26 62.71 2.11 -17.61
CA ARG A 26 62.49 2.20 -19.07
C ARG A 26 62.04 3.61 -19.41
N VAL A 27 62.86 4.30 -20.22
CA VAL A 27 62.48 5.57 -20.84
C VAL A 27 61.49 5.26 -21.95
N LEU A 28 60.32 5.89 -21.94
CA LEU A 28 59.42 5.91 -23.09
C LEU A 28 59.52 7.28 -23.76
N THR A 29 60.18 7.34 -24.91
CA THR A 29 60.30 8.58 -25.70
C THR A 29 59.07 8.72 -26.59
N ILE A 30 58.17 9.65 -26.24
CA ILE A 30 57.02 10.02 -27.08
C ILE A 30 57.26 11.44 -27.65
N GLY A 31 56.91 11.64 -28.92
CA GLY A 31 56.99 12.93 -29.60
C GLY A 31 55.98 13.98 -29.10
N PRO A 32 55.97 15.19 -29.68
CA PRO A 32 55.27 16.35 -29.12
C PRO A 32 53.74 16.25 -29.25
N ARG A 33 53.06 15.79 -28.19
CA ARG A 33 51.61 15.94 -27.97
C ARG A 33 51.28 16.25 -26.49
N PRO A 34 50.17 16.96 -26.18
CA PRO A 34 49.97 17.57 -24.87
C PRO A 34 49.01 16.78 -23.96
N PHE A 35 49.53 15.82 -23.20
CA PHE A 35 48.76 15.12 -22.15
C PHE A 35 49.60 14.88 -20.89
N ALA A 36 48.93 14.75 -19.75
CA ALA A 36 49.53 14.37 -18.47
C ALA A 36 48.67 13.32 -17.79
N GLU A 37 49.32 12.26 -17.32
CA GLU A 37 48.74 11.13 -16.60
C GLU A 37 48.63 11.45 -15.09
N VAL A 38 47.59 10.95 -14.43
CA VAL A 38 47.42 11.06 -12.97
C VAL A 38 47.39 9.65 -12.39
N ILE A 39 48.46 9.28 -11.68
CA ILE A 39 48.56 8.01 -10.95
C ILE A 39 48.29 8.29 -9.47
N LEU A 40 47.31 7.58 -8.90
CA LEU A 40 46.98 7.59 -7.47
C LEU A 40 47.45 6.28 -6.83
N GLU A 41 48.59 6.33 -6.15
CA GLU A 41 49.10 5.29 -5.26
C GLU A 41 49.68 5.96 -4.01
N ARG A 42 49.46 5.50 -2.77
CA ARG A 42 48.58 4.42 -2.26
C ARG A 42 47.56 5.00 -1.26
N ASP A 43 46.60 4.18 -0.84
CA ASP A 43 45.72 4.41 0.30
C ASP A 43 44.79 5.64 0.19
N ALA A 44 44.08 5.73 -0.94
CA ALA A 44 42.91 6.60 -1.10
C ALA A 44 41.71 5.77 -1.56
N ALA A 45 40.63 5.76 -0.76
CA ALA A 45 39.32 5.33 -1.23
C ALA A 45 38.85 6.29 -2.34
N ALA A 46 38.36 5.76 -3.45
CA ALA A 46 38.05 6.56 -4.63
C ALA A 46 36.80 7.42 -4.43
N LEU A 47 37.01 8.71 -4.13
CA LEU A 47 35.95 9.72 -4.24
C LEU A 47 35.69 9.98 -5.73
N GLU A 48 34.71 9.29 -6.31
CA GLU A 48 34.35 9.42 -7.72
C GLU A 48 33.61 10.75 -8.00
N LEU A 49 34.38 11.84 -8.01
CA LEU A 49 33.94 13.17 -8.40
C LEU A 49 33.66 13.21 -9.92
N ASN A 50 32.45 12.80 -10.31
CA ASN A 50 31.91 12.91 -11.68
C ASN A 50 31.62 14.38 -12.07
N LEU A 51 32.66 15.21 -12.08
CA LEU A 51 32.64 16.65 -12.34
C LEU A 51 32.49 17.01 -13.84
N ALA A 52 31.61 16.31 -14.57
CA ALA A 52 31.37 16.56 -16.00
C ALA A 52 30.01 16.03 -16.53
N GLU A 53 28.90 16.23 -15.82
CA GLU A 53 27.54 15.92 -16.34
C GLU A 53 26.86 17.08 -17.09
N ALA A 54 27.67 18.03 -17.55
CA ALA A 54 27.28 19.06 -18.49
C ALA A 54 27.49 18.55 -19.93
N ALA A 55 26.43 18.39 -20.72
CA ALA A 55 26.63 18.33 -22.17
C ALA A 55 27.00 19.73 -22.65
N ILE A 56 28.20 19.89 -23.20
CA ILE A 56 28.70 21.18 -23.71
C ILE A 56 28.43 21.25 -25.21
N ARG A 57 27.60 22.22 -25.65
CA ARG A 57 27.33 22.45 -27.09
C ARG A 57 27.81 23.84 -27.52
N PRO A 58 28.69 23.95 -28.53
CA PRO A 58 29.07 25.24 -29.11
C PRO A 58 28.04 25.74 -30.13
N GLY A 59 27.43 26.88 -29.86
CA GLY A 59 26.47 27.57 -30.73
C GLY A 59 27.12 28.51 -31.74
N GLY A 60 28.14 28.06 -32.49
CA GLY A 60 28.77 28.89 -33.52
C GLY A 60 29.91 28.19 -34.29
N PRO A 61 30.28 28.69 -35.48
CA PRO A 61 31.33 28.11 -36.33
C PRO A 61 32.75 28.51 -35.85
N ALA A 62 33.19 27.95 -34.72
CA ALA A 62 34.51 28.21 -34.14
C ALA A 62 35.19 26.91 -33.67
N SER A 63 35.93 26.25 -34.58
CA SER A 63 36.73 25.06 -34.29
C SER A 63 38.04 25.41 -33.56
N GLY A 64 37.94 25.78 -32.27
CA GLY A 64 39.09 26.23 -31.47
C GLY A 64 38.84 26.43 -29.96
N LEU A 65 37.87 25.70 -29.39
CA LEU A 65 37.48 25.85 -27.97
C LEU A 65 38.43 25.13 -27.01
N GLY A 66 39.08 25.89 -26.14
CA GLY A 66 39.63 25.40 -24.88
C GLY A 66 38.70 25.80 -23.74
N VAL A 67 37.79 24.90 -23.35
CA VAL A 67 36.85 25.15 -22.25
C VAL A 67 37.62 25.31 -20.94
N VAL A 68 37.39 26.43 -20.26
CA VAL A 68 37.86 26.67 -18.90
C VAL A 68 36.68 26.44 -17.96
N LEU A 69 36.91 25.69 -16.88
CA LEU A 69 36.00 25.56 -15.74
C LEU A 69 36.66 26.26 -14.56
N SER A 70 35.97 27.23 -13.96
CA SER A 70 36.42 27.80 -12.69
C SER A 70 36.11 26.82 -11.54
N LEU A 71 36.89 26.93 -10.47
CA LEU A 71 36.81 26.10 -9.27
C LEU A 71 36.95 27.00 -8.03
N ASP A 72 35.88 27.76 -7.75
CA ASP A 72 35.76 28.49 -6.50
C ASP A 72 35.52 27.50 -5.33
N ALA A 73 36.27 27.71 -4.25
CA ALA A 73 36.15 26.96 -3.00
C ALA A 73 36.23 27.94 -1.81
N THR A 74 35.07 28.47 -1.39
CA THR A 74 34.94 29.30 -0.19
C THR A 74 34.74 28.44 1.05
N PRO A 75 35.60 28.55 2.09
CA PRO A 75 35.28 28.05 3.42
C PRO A 75 34.12 28.84 4.02
N ILE A 76 33.32 28.19 4.87
CA ILE A 76 32.37 28.84 5.78
C ILE A 76 33.00 28.81 7.18
N ASP A 77 32.97 29.93 7.91
CA ASP A 77 33.73 30.11 9.16
C ASP A 77 33.20 29.28 10.33
N SER A 78 33.92 28.19 10.67
CA SER A 78 34.47 27.93 12.03
C SER A 78 35.18 26.57 12.07
N ALA A 79 36.17 26.43 12.97
CA ALA A 79 37.05 25.26 13.05
C ALA A 79 36.65 24.35 14.24
N PRO A 80 36.95 23.02 14.20
CA PRO A 80 38.34 22.58 14.28
C PRO A 80 38.72 21.38 13.36
N PHE A 81 39.52 21.64 12.32
CA PHE A 81 40.32 20.60 11.63
C PHE A 81 41.82 20.93 11.73
N ALA A 82 42.39 20.74 12.91
CA ALA A 82 43.79 21.00 13.23
C ALA A 82 44.77 19.97 12.61
N GLY A 83 44.77 19.82 11.29
CA GLY A 83 45.65 18.87 10.59
C GLY A 83 45.87 19.08 9.09
N LEU A 84 45.04 19.86 8.40
CA LEU A 84 45.01 19.87 6.92
C LEU A 84 46.18 20.68 6.29
N ARG A 85 47.35 20.01 6.13
CA ARG A 85 48.57 20.56 5.51
C ARG A 85 48.83 20.03 4.09
N VAL A 86 48.38 20.77 3.09
CA VAL A 86 49.00 20.79 1.74
C VAL A 86 50.33 21.58 1.82
N THR A 87 51.14 21.69 0.76
CA THR A 87 52.40 22.47 0.75
C THR A 87 52.55 23.39 -0.47
N ARG A 88 53.48 24.35 -0.40
CA ARG A 88 54.10 25.02 -1.56
C ARG A 88 55.60 24.85 -1.43
N ALA A 89 56.27 24.48 -2.53
CA ALA A 89 57.71 24.61 -2.63
C ALA A 89 58.07 26.05 -3.03
N ALA A 90 59.28 26.49 -2.70
CA ALA A 90 59.84 27.75 -3.18
C ALA A 90 60.16 27.67 -4.69
N ALA A 91 60.28 28.83 -5.34
CA ALA A 91 60.55 28.93 -6.77
C ALA A 91 62.04 29.16 -7.05
N ASP A 92 62.84 28.10 -7.02
CA ASP A 92 64.28 28.20 -7.25
C ASP A 92 64.69 28.24 -8.73
N SER A 93 65.24 29.39 -9.12
CA SER A 93 66.17 29.61 -10.24
C SER A 93 65.68 29.47 -11.70
N VAL A 94 65.81 30.59 -12.42
CA VAL A 94 66.02 30.76 -13.88
C VAL A 94 65.01 30.10 -14.86
N PRO A 95 64.19 30.90 -15.58
CA PRO A 95 63.28 30.37 -16.59
C PRO A 95 64.01 30.00 -17.90
N ARG A 96 63.97 28.72 -18.28
CA ARG A 96 64.15 28.33 -19.70
C ARG A 96 62.81 28.53 -20.43
N ARG A 97 62.82 29.26 -21.55
CA ARG A 97 61.62 29.52 -22.37
C ARG A 97 60.91 28.20 -22.75
N GLY A 98 59.60 28.12 -22.51
CA GLY A 98 58.73 27.08 -23.07
C GLY A 98 58.27 25.95 -22.14
N VAL A 99 58.56 25.98 -20.83
CA VAL A 99 58.11 24.94 -19.88
C VAL A 99 57.35 25.56 -18.70
N ALA A 100 56.14 25.07 -18.44
CA ALA A 100 55.31 25.47 -17.31
C ALA A 100 55.70 24.74 -15.99
N PRO A 101 55.53 25.37 -14.82
CA PRO A 101 55.90 24.77 -13.53
C PRO A 101 55.04 23.54 -13.16
N ARG A 102 55.61 22.62 -12.37
CA ARG A 102 54.96 21.37 -11.94
C ARG A 102 54.54 21.44 -10.47
N ALA A 103 53.24 21.33 -10.19
CA ALA A 103 52.69 21.29 -8.84
C ALA A 103 52.23 19.88 -8.42
N ILE A 104 52.86 19.26 -7.42
CA ILE A 104 52.45 17.96 -6.88
C ILE A 104 51.49 18.19 -5.70
N VAL A 105 50.36 17.48 -5.70
CA VAL A 105 49.44 17.37 -4.56
C VAL A 105 49.56 15.96 -3.98
N ARG A 106 49.52 15.84 -2.65
CA ARG A 106 49.36 14.59 -1.92
C ARG A 106 48.32 14.79 -0.82
N VAL A 107 47.59 13.72 -0.50
CA VAL A 107 46.59 13.64 0.57
C VAL A 107 46.91 12.38 1.37
N HIS A 108 46.71 12.39 2.68
CA HIS A 108 47.00 11.27 3.58
C HIS A 108 45.91 11.19 4.67
N GLY A 109 45.56 9.97 5.10
CA GLY A 109 44.75 9.73 6.31
C GLY A 109 43.27 9.38 6.07
N LEU A 110 42.98 8.38 5.23
CA LEU A 110 41.63 7.78 5.12
C LEU A 110 41.65 6.29 5.51
N PRO A 111 40.61 5.76 6.18
CA PRO A 111 40.48 4.32 6.45
C PRO A 111 40.31 3.49 5.17
N THR A 112 40.68 2.21 5.25
CA THR A 112 40.83 1.33 4.08
C THR A 112 39.80 0.18 4.04
N GLN A 113 39.05 0.06 2.94
CA GLN A 113 38.66 -1.22 2.30
C GLN A 113 38.48 -1.02 0.78
N PRO A 114 38.74 -2.04 -0.07
CA PRO A 114 38.72 -1.90 -1.53
C PRO A 114 37.42 -2.39 -2.19
N THR A 115 37.03 -1.75 -3.30
CA THR A 115 36.03 -2.28 -4.25
C THR A 115 36.55 -2.19 -5.68
N THR A 116 36.51 -3.29 -6.43
CA THR A 116 37.00 -3.38 -7.81
C THR A 116 35.88 -3.26 -8.83
N GLU A 117 35.76 -2.09 -9.46
CA GLU A 117 35.08 -1.90 -10.75
C GLU A 117 35.82 -0.79 -11.53
N ARG A 118 35.73 -0.80 -12.86
CA ARG A 118 36.45 0.14 -13.75
C ARG A 118 35.47 0.94 -14.58
N LEU A 119 35.33 2.23 -14.29
CA LEU A 119 34.52 3.14 -15.11
C LEU A 119 35.22 3.45 -16.45
N LEU A 120 34.48 3.40 -17.55
CA LEU A 120 34.99 3.66 -18.90
C LEU A 120 34.64 5.10 -19.32
N ILE A 121 35.52 6.05 -19.01
CA ILE A 121 35.27 7.48 -19.27
C ILE A 121 35.46 7.78 -20.76
N GLN A 122 34.37 8.15 -21.45
CA GLN A 122 34.38 8.56 -22.86
C GLN A 122 34.14 10.06 -23.02
N THR A 123 35.09 10.87 -22.54
CA THR A 123 35.16 12.33 -22.78
C THR A 123 36.59 12.72 -23.20
N GLY A 124 36.74 13.83 -23.92
CA GLY A 124 38.04 14.29 -24.41
C GLY A 124 38.47 15.65 -23.83
N LEU A 125 39.68 15.69 -23.25
CA LEU A 125 40.41 16.90 -22.76
C LEU A 125 39.81 17.55 -21.47
N VAL A 126 40.52 18.16 -20.50
CA VAL A 126 41.96 18.40 -20.19
C VAL A 126 42.16 18.23 -18.65
N PRO A 127 43.28 17.67 -18.12
CA PRO A 127 43.51 17.56 -16.67
C PRO A 127 44.09 18.83 -15.98
N LEU A 128 43.94 18.95 -14.65
CA LEU A 128 44.22 20.15 -13.81
C LEU A 128 45.27 19.95 -12.68
N ARG A 129 45.75 21.05 -12.05
CA ARG A 129 46.77 21.07 -10.96
C ARG A 129 46.82 22.41 -10.16
N LEU A 130 47.17 22.40 -8.84
CA LEU A 130 47.15 23.57 -7.91
C LEU A 130 48.29 23.60 -6.85
N THR A 131 48.52 24.73 -6.13
CA THR A 131 49.54 24.89 -5.03
C THR A 131 49.20 26.01 -4.00
N ARG A 132 49.90 26.09 -2.83
CA ARG A 132 49.36 26.58 -1.52
C ARG A 132 50.14 27.71 -0.77
N LEU A 133 49.74 28.02 0.49
CA LEU A 133 50.47 28.40 1.75
C LEU A 133 49.49 28.23 2.96
N GLY A 134 49.79 28.28 4.28
CA GLY A 134 51.02 28.21 5.09
C GLY A 134 50.79 28.68 6.56
N VAL A 135 50.77 27.79 7.59
CA VAL A 135 50.37 28.11 9.01
C VAL A 135 51.06 27.22 10.11
N PRO A 136 51.37 27.77 11.31
CA PRO A 136 51.58 27.04 12.59
C PRO A 136 50.84 27.68 13.83
N PRO A 137 50.88 27.12 15.07
CA PRO A 137 50.38 25.79 15.50
C PRO A 137 49.67 25.74 16.91
N ALA A 138 49.15 24.55 17.29
CA ALA A 138 48.67 24.10 18.63
C ALA A 138 47.32 24.67 19.15
N ALA A 139 46.56 24.03 20.09
CA ALA A 139 46.85 22.87 20.97
C ALA A 139 45.69 21.81 21.05
N GLN A 140 45.62 21.01 22.12
CA GLN A 140 44.82 19.75 22.27
C GLN A 140 43.68 19.85 23.31
N VAL A 141 42.75 18.85 23.33
CA VAL A 141 42.04 18.18 24.48
C VAL A 141 40.74 17.46 23.96
N PRO A 142 40.21 16.38 24.59
CA PRO A 142 39.34 15.39 23.90
C PRO A 142 37.82 15.45 24.22
N LEU A 143 37.09 14.48 23.64
CA LEU A 143 35.64 14.21 23.69
C LEU A 143 35.12 13.68 25.03
N ASP A 144 33.81 13.81 25.30
CA ASP A 144 32.93 12.72 25.82
C ASP A 144 31.41 13.12 25.84
N ASP A 145 30.54 12.10 25.64
CA ASP A 145 29.10 12.00 26.00
C ASP A 145 28.03 12.91 25.27
N PRO A 146 26.69 12.71 25.43
CA PRO A 146 25.96 11.90 24.46
C PRO A 146 24.64 12.52 23.92
N ALA A 147 24.63 13.79 23.51
CA ALA A 147 23.41 14.47 23.04
C ALA A 147 23.56 15.09 21.64
N PHE A 148 22.61 14.73 20.75
CA PHE A 148 22.18 15.44 19.54
C PHE A 148 23.17 16.45 18.90
N ASN A 149 23.96 15.99 17.92
CA ASN A 149 24.28 16.81 16.76
C ASN A 149 24.68 15.95 15.55
N PRO A 150 23.89 15.90 14.46
CA PRO A 150 24.38 15.43 13.17
C PRO A 150 25.26 16.53 12.57
N THR A 151 26.48 16.67 13.08
CA THR A 151 27.42 17.73 12.67
C THR A 151 27.65 17.67 11.17
N ILE A 152 27.01 18.58 10.43
CA ILE A 152 27.27 18.81 9.01
C ILE A 152 28.74 19.21 8.90
N GLY A 153 29.56 18.30 8.38
CA GLY A 153 30.97 18.59 8.12
C GLY A 153 31.08 19.79 7.17
N PRO A 154 32.12 20.63 7.30
CA PRO A 154 32.24 21.87 6.55
C PRO A 154 32.13 21.62 5.05
N GLU A 155 31.03 22.08 4.46
CA GLU A 155 30.63 21.73 3.11
C GLU A 155 31.61 22.37 2.10
N LEU A 156 32.38 21.54 1.39
CA LEU A 156 33.26 22.00 0.33
C LEU A 156 32.43 22.28 -0.93
N VAL A 157 31.77 23.44 -0.97
CA VAL A 157 30.95 23.91 -2.09
C VAL A 157 31.85 24.21 -3.31
N LEU A 158 32.17 23.18 -4.09
CA LEU A 158 32.90 23.29 -5.35
C LEU A 158 31.99 23.89 -6.43
N ARG A 159 32.14 25.19 -6.71
CA ARG A 159 31.34 25.87 -7.74
C ARG A 159 31.96 25.70 -9.12
N LEU A 160 31.47 24.72 -9.88
CA LEU A 160 31.71 24.62 -11.31
C LEU A 160 30.85 25.65 -12.07
N GLY A 161 31.51 26.63 -12.70
CA GLY A 161 30.87 27.60 -13.60
C GLY A 161 31.39 27.47 -15.02
N LEU A 162 30.54 27.78 -16.01
CA LEU A 162 30.98 27.98 -17.40
C LEU A 162 31.74 29.30 -17.48
N ALA A 163 33.04 29.25 -17.79
CA ALA A 163 33.89 30.45 -17.76
C ALA A 163 33.37 31.54 -18.72
N GLY A 164 32.92 32.67 -18.14
CA GLY A 164 32.32 33.78 -18.87
C GLY A 164 30.80 33.86 -18.85
N ASP A 165 30.10 32.89 -18.23
CA ASP A 165 28.69 33.03 -17.85
C ASP A 165 28.62 33.91 -16.59
N VAL A 166 28.24 35.17 -16.77
CA VAL A 166 28.19 36.14 -15.67
C VAL A 166 26.82 36.12 -15.00
N ASN A 167 25.76 35.96 -15.79
CA ASN A 167 24.40 36.04 -15.31
C ASN A 167 23.93 34.75 -14.59
N GLY A 168 24.47 33.59 -14.97
CA GLY A 168 24.20 32.27 -14.40
C GLY A 168 23.12 31.47 -15.15
N ASP A 169 22.89 31.73 -16.44
CA ASP A 169 21.91 31.02 -17.28
C ASP A 169 22.46 29.71 -17.91
N PHE A 170 23.70 29.34 -17.56
CA PHE A 170 24.46 28.20 -18.09
C PHE A 170 24.87 28.34 -19.56
N GLN A 171 24.91 29.57 -20.09
CA GLN A 171 25.36 29.90 -21.44
C GLN A 171 26.32 31.10 -21.38
N VAL A 172 27.24 31.21 -22.33
CA VAL A 172 27.97 32.48 -22.57
C VAL A 172 27.35 33.16 -23.77
N ASN A 173 26.68 34.29 -23.56
CA ASN A 173 26.02 35.03 -24.63
C ASN A 173 26.52 36.48 -24.72
N ASN A 174 26.07 37.23 -25.73
CA ASN A 174 26.56 38.59 -25.96
C ASN A 174 26.28 39.57 -24.79
N GLN A 175 25.30 39.28 -23.93
CA GLN A 175 25.04 40.08 -22.73
C GLN A 175 26.18 39.92 -21.72
N ASP A 176 26.67 38.70 -21.47
CA ASP A 176 27.79 38.44 -20.56
C ASP A 176 29.08 39.09 -21.05
N ILE A 177 29.36 39.01 -22.36
CA ILE A 177 30.51 39.70 -22.98
C ILE A 177 30.46 41.22 -22.72
N GLN A 178 29.28 41.84 -22.77
CA GLN A 178 29.14 43.27 -22.43
C GLN A 178 29.22 43.52 -20.92
N GLN A 179 28.72 42.60 -20.07
CA GLN A 179 28.86 42.70 -18.63
C GLN A 179 30.34 42.67 -18.22
N ILE A 180 31.14 41.70 -18.67
CA ILE A 180 32.60 41.64 -18.40
C ILE A 180 33.27 42.90 -18.92
N ARG A 181 33.01 43.28 -20.18
CA ARG A 181 33.58 44.49 -20.80
C ARG A 181 33.29 45.77 -20.01
N SER A 182 32.09 45.90 -19.43
CA SER A 182 31.71 47.04 -18.59
C SER A 182 32.44 47.10 -17.23
N ARG A 183 33.05 45.99 -16.81
CA ARG A 183 33.72 45.83 -15.50
C ARG A 183 35.24 45.84 -15.60
N ILE A 184 35.83 45.93 -16.81
CA ILE A 184 37.29 45.93 -17.00
C ILE A 184 37.93 47.08 -16.19
N GLY A 185 38.89 46.71 -15.34
CA GLY A 185 39.56 47.60 -14.40
C GLY A 185 38.92 47.67 -13.00
N ALA A 186 37.84 46.95 -12.74
CA ALA A 186 37.38 46.65 -11.38
C ALA A 186 38.29 45.58 -10.73
N ARG A 187 38.34 45.57 -9.39
CA ARG A 187 39.14 44.65 -8.58
C ARG A 187 38.36 44.27 -7.33
N ALA A 188 38.62 43.09 -6.77
CA ALA A 188 38.13 42.76 -5.43
C ALA A 188 38.75 43.74 -4.42
N ASP A 189 37.92 44.53 -3.74
CA ASP A 189 38.39 45.47 -2.73
C ASP A 189 38.82 44.71 -1.47
N VAL A 190 40.09 44.87 -1.08
CA VAL A 190 40.59 44.37 0.20
C VAL A 190 39.97 45.23 1.31
N GLN A 191 39.30 44.59 2.27
CA GLN A 191 38.57 45.28 3.34
C GLN A 191 39.48 46.23 4.14
N SER A 192 39.22 47.53 4.03
CA SER A 192 39.79 48.54 4.92
C SER A 192 38.93 48.66 6.18
N SER A 193 39.14 47.77 7.15
CA SER A 193 38.44 47.80 8.44
C SER A 193 39.40 47.69 9.63
N ALA A 194 39.37 48.72 10.47
CA ALA A 194 39.82 48.74 11.87
C ALA A 194 41.27 48.30 12.19
N SER A 195 42.22 49.23 12.02
CA SER A 195 43.33 49.39 12.97
C SER A 195 43.43 50.86 13.37
N ALA A 196 42.91 51.23 14.53
CA ALA A 196 43.15 52.54 15.14
C ALA A 196 44.51 52.51 15.85
N GLY A 197 45.39 53.46 15.53
CA GLY A 197 46.79 53.42 15.97
C GLY A 197 47.55 54.72 15.66
N GLU A 198 47.23 55.75 16.44
CA GLU A 198 48.10 56.86 16.90
C GLU A 198 48.80 57.83 15.90
N GLU A 199 48.91 59.07 16.38
CA GLU A 199 49.74 60.21 15.91
C GLU A 199 49.59 60.79 14.47
N GLY A 200 49.87 62.10 14.34
CA GLY A 200 50.00 62.79 13.04
C GLY A 200 48.98 63.90 12.74
N ASN A 201 48.98 64.99 13.50
CA ASN A 201 48.06 66.13 13.32
C ASN A 201 48.18 66.83 11.93
N ARG A 202 47.30 66.47 10.98
CA ARG A 202 46.91 67.25 9.80
C ARG A 202 45.58 66.74 9.21
N PRO A 203 44.65 67.60 8.75
CA PRO A 203 43.41 67.14 8.14
C PRO A 203 43.69 66.51 6.75
N PRO A 204 43.15 65.32 6.44
CA PRO A 204 43.33 64.70 5.13
C PRO A 204 42.60 65.51 4.05
N ARG A 205 43.29 65.84 2.96
CA ARG A 205 42.64 66.41 1.78
C ARG A 205 41.61 65.42 1.24
N ARG A 206 40.36 65.85 1.06
CA ARG A 206 39.32 65.06 0.39
C ARG A 206 39.81 64.65 -1.01
N ALA A 207 40.12 63.37 -1.19
CA ALA A 207 40.24 62.80 -2.52
C ALA A 207 38.88 62.89 -3.21
N ARG A 208 38.84 63.42 -4.44
CA ARG A 208 37.62 63.37 -5.27
C ARG A 208 37.32 61.91 -5.62
N PRO A 209 36.07 61.44 -5.51
CA PRO A 209 35.67 60.20 -6.16
C PRO A 209 35.89 60.34 -7.67
N LEU A 210 36.50 59.33 -8.30
CA LEU A 210 36.49 59.20 -9.75
C LEU A 210 35.15 58.57 -10.16
N PRO A 211 34.33 59.23 -11.00
CA PRO A 211 33.07 58.66 -11.46
C PRO A 211 33.31 57.50 -12.45
N ASN A 212 32.30 56.65 -12.58
CA ASN A 212 32.17 55.61 -13.62
C ASN A 212 33.22 54.48 -13.60
N ARG A 213 33.42 53.84 -12.45
CA ARG A 213 33.68 52.38 -12.43
C ARG A 213 32.54 51.65 -11.71
N LEU A 214 32.00 50.64 -12.38
CA LEU A 214 31.05 49.72 -11.78
C LEU A 214 31.75 48.85 -10.72
N PRO A 215 31.04 48.39 -9.68
CA PRO A 215 31.63 47.55 -8.64
C PRO A 215 32.16 46.23 -9.23
N TYR A 216 33.12 45.61 -8.53
CA TYR A 216 33.62 44.28 -8.90
C TYR A 216 32.49 43.24 -8.89
N LEU A 217 32.62 42.23 -9.74
CA LEU A 217 31.61 41.21 -10.00
C LEU A 217 32.32 39.87 -10.17
N ALA A 218 32.33 39.03 -9.14
CA ALA A 218 33.18 37.84 -9.09
C ALA A 218 33.04 36.92 -10.32
N ARG A 219 31.83 36.70 -10.84
CA ARG A 219 31.61 35.88 -12.05
C ARG A 219 32.16 36.47 -13.37
N ALA A 220 32.52 37.75 -13.37
CA ALA A 220 33.15 38.43 -14.50
C ALA A 220 34.69 38.47 -14.38
N ASP A 221 35.24 38.00 -13.25
CA ASP A 221 36.63 37.57 -13.12
C ASP A 221 36.66 36.07 -13.46
N VAL A 222 37.23 35.73 -14.61
CA VAL A 222 37.01 34.43 -15.27
C VAL A 222 38.19 33.49 -15.04
N ASP A 223 39.37 34.01 -14.66
CA ASP A 223 40.52 33.19 -14.23
C ASP A 223 40.93 33.31 -12.76
N GLY A 224 40.22 34.12 -11.97
CA GLY A 224 40.29 34.15 -10.50
C GLY A 224 41.44 34.98 -9.94
N ASP A 225 41.98 35.93 -10.70
CA ASP A 225 43.14 36.77 -10.36
C ASP A 225 42.80 37.90 -9.35
N GLY A 226 41.51 38.19 -9.15
CA GLY A 226 40.97 39.25 -8.29
C GLY A 226 40.77 40.59 -9.01
N ARG A 227 40.82 40.59 -10.34
CA ARG A 227 40.77 41.77 -11.23
C ARG A 227 40.09 41.40 -12.53
N ILE A 228 39.08 42.18 -12.91
CA ILE A 228 38.43 41.99 -14.21
C ILE A 228 39.25 42.73 -15.27
N THR A 229 39.76 42.00 -16.26
CA THR A 229 40.67 42.50 -17.29
C THR A 229 40.17 42.16 -18.70
N SER A 230 40.95 42.55 -19.72
CA SER A 230 40.71 42.08 -21.09
C SER A 230 40.93 40.57 -21.26
N ARG A 231 41.65 39.91 -20.34
CA ARG A 231 41.92 38.47 -20.39
C ARG A 231 40.67 37.64 -20.06
N ASP A 232 39.87 38.14 -19.13
CA ASP A 232 38.57 37.58 -18.75
C ASP A 232 37.55 37.71 -19.88
N LEU A 233 37.58 38.86 -20.55
CA LEU A 233 36.82 39.10 -21.77
C LEU A 233 37.27 38.14 -22.89
N ASP A 234 38.57 37.93 -23.09
CA ASP A 234 39.11 36.94 -24.04
C ASP A 234 38.69 35.50 -23.71
N PHE A 235 38.64 35.12 -22.43
CA PHE A 235 38.18 33.79 -22.01
C PHE A 235 36.69 33.60 -22.29
N ALA A 236 35.85 34.56 -21.91
CA ALA A 236 34.42 34.52 -22.19
C ALA A 236 34.13 34.55 -23.70
N GLN A 237 34.85 35.38 -24.48
CA GLN A 237 34.70 35.43 -25.93
C GLN A 237 35.05 34.12 -26.63
N ARG A 238 36.00 33.32 -26.10
CA ARG A 238 36.27 31.96 -26.61
C ARG A 238 35.13 31.00 -26.34
N ASN A 239 34.42 31.19 -25.25
CA ASN A 239 33.26 30.38 -24.87
C ASN A 239 31.93 30.91 -25.45
N LEU A 240 31.91 32.04 -26.17
CA LEU A 240 30.69 32.64 -26.71
C LEU A 240 29.86 31.66 -27.56
N GLY A 241 28.58 31.53 -27.23
CA GLY A 241 27.66 30.57 -27.82
C GLY A 241 27.69 29.18 -27.17
N THR A 242 28.62 28.91 -26.24
CA THR A 242 28.67 27.65 -25.50
C THR A 242 27.52 27.56 -24.51
N ARG A 243 26.92 26.37 -24.39
CA ARG A 243 25.83 26.05 -23.47
C ARG A 243 26.14 24.79 -22.68
N VAL A 244 25.84 24.81 -21.39
CA VAL A 244 25.88 23.68 -20.46
C VAL A 244 24.44 23.16 -20.26
N PHE A 245 24.19 21.91 -20.64
CA PHE A 245 22.95 21.22 -20.30
C PHE A 245 23.21 20.30 -19.09
N PRO A 246 22.65 20.58 -17.90
CA PRO A 246 22.70 19.62 -16.79
C PRO A 246 21.86 18.39 -17.16
N GLN A 247 22.40 17.18 -16.96
CA GLN A 247 21.57 15.98 -17.03
C GLN A 247 20.46 16.05 -15.97
N PRO A 248 19.21 15.64 -16.29
CA PRO A 248 18.12 15.63 -15.32
C PRO A 248 18.41 14.65 -14.18
N LEU A 249 17.98 14.99 -12.97
CA LEU A 249 17.98 14.08 -11.84
C LEU A 249 16.94 12.98 -12.11
N THR A 250 17.41 11.78 -12.44
CA THR A 250 16.55 10.62 -12.66
C THR A 250 16.07 10.02 -11.35
N ILE A 251 14.79 9.66 -11.31
CA ILE A 251 14.16 8.88 -10.26
C ILE A 251 13.43 7.72 -10.92
N GLN A 252 13.56 6.53 -10.34
CA GLN A 252 12.64 5.41 -10.55
C GLN A 252 12.24 4.92 -9.16
N ALA A 253 10.94 4.88 -8.89
CA ALA A 253 10.39 4.49 -7.60
C ALA A 253 9.26 3.48 -7.80
N GLY A 254 9.22 2.46 -6.95
CA GLY A 254 8.25 1.37 -6.99
C GLY A 254 8.51 0.41 -5.83
N LEU A 255 7.73 -0.67 -5.76
CA LEU A 255 7.96 -1.73 -4.77
C LEU A 255 9.37 -2.31 -4.93
N ASP A 256 9.99 -2.69 -3.82
CA ASP A 256 11.22 -3.47 -3.84
C ASP A 256 10.95 -4.87 -4.42
N PRO A 257 11.87 -5.51 -5.16
CA PRO A 257 11.66 -6.86 -5.69
C PRO A 257 11.41 -7.97 -4.65
N SER A 258 11.55 -7.68 -3.35
CA SER A 258 11.11 -8.57 -2.25
C SER A 258 9.64 -8.35 -1.80
N SER A 259 9.05 -7.21 -2.17
CA SER A 259 7.62 -6.87 -2.02
C SER A 259 6.82 -7.08 -3.31
N ASP A 260 7.48 -6.97 -4.47
CA ASP A 260 6.92 -7.21 -5.82
C ASP A 260 7.85 -8.16 -6.60
N PRO A 261 7.61 -9.49 -6.56
CA PRO A 261 8.47 -10.47 -7.21
C PRO A 261 8.30 -10.58 -8.72
N ASN A 262 7.26 -9.99 -9.32
CA ASN A 262 6.97 -10.13 -10.76
C ASN A 262 7.15 -8.81 -11.55
N GLY A 263 7.10 -7.67 -10.88
CA GLY A 263 7.35 -6.33 -11.43
C GLY A 263 6.11 -5.60 -11.95
N ASP A 264 4.89 -5.98 -11.56
CA ASP A 264 3.64 -5.33 -11.99
C ASP A 264 3.21 -4.14 -11.11
N GLY A 265 3.85 -3.92 -9.96
CA GLY A 265 3.57 -2.82 -9.03
C GLY A 265 2.47 -3.09 -7.99
N VAL A 266 2.01 -4.34 -7.85
CA VAL A 266 0.95 -4.73 -6.90
C VAL A 266 1.50 -5.43 -5.66
N ALA A 267 1.35 -4.79 -4.51
CA ALA A 267 1.61 -5.38 -3.19
C ALA A 267 0.50 -6.33 -2.75
N ILE A 268 0.83 -7.28 -1.87
CA ILE A 268 -0.16 -8.08 -1.12
C ILE A 268 -0.25 -7.62 0.35
N ARG A 269 0.87 -7.27 1.00
CA ARG A 269 0.90 -7.02 2.45
C ARG A 269 0.51 -5.58 2.77
N ALA A 270 -0.04 -5.38 3.97
CA ALA A 270 -0.37 -4.05 4.49
C ALA A 270 0.87 -3.19 4.81
N ARG A 271 2.08 -3.77 4.78
CA ARG A 271 3.35 -3.07 4.97
C ARG A 271 4.41 -3.65 4.05
N GLU A 272 5.00 -2.80 3.21
CA GLU A 272 5.98 -3.20 2.20
C GLU A 272 7.23 -2.30 2.23
N THR A 273 8.15 -2.49 1.28
CA THR A 273 9.31 -1.61 1.07
C THR A 273 9.20 -0.90 -0.28
N LEU A 274 9.22 0.43 -0.27
CA LEU A 274 9.43 1.24 -1.48
C LEU A 274 10.95 1.32 -1.76
N MET A 275 11.35 0.88 -2.95
CA MET A 275 12.70 1.06 -3.48
C MET A 275 12.74 2.31 -4.35
N VAL A 276 13.74 3.17 -4.12
CA VAL A 276 13.99 4.35 -4.97
C VAL A 276 15.39 4.24 -5.56
N ARG A 277 15.46 4.23 -6.91
CA ARG A 277 16.68 4.29 -7.69
C ARG A 277 16.87 5.72 -8.20
N THR A 278 17.99 6.32 -7.86
CA THR A 278 18.33 7.71 -8.21
C THR A 278 19.85 7.91 -8.13
N ARG A 279 20.33 9.15 -7.97
CA ARG A 279 21.75 9.45 -7.83
C ARG A 279 22.33 8.87 -6.52
N PRO A 280 23.56 8.32 -6.53
CA PRO A 280 24.26 7.98 -5.30
C PRO A 280 24.31 9.15 -4.32
N TRP A 281 24.13 8.85 -3.03
CA TRP A 281 24.16 9.82 -1.92
C TRP A 281 23.07 10.89 -1.94
N ALA A 282 22.11 10.84 -2.87
CA ALA A 282 20.95 11.72 -2.84
C ALA A 282 20.07 11.44 -1.60
N GLN A 283 19.58 12.50 -0.98
CA GLN A 283 18.56 12.44 0.08
C GLN A 283 17.22 12.11 -0.57
N VAL A 284 16.45 11.22 0.08
CA VAL A 284 15.13 10.79 -0.38
C VAL A 284 14.14 10.98 0.76
N ALA A 285 13.11 11.77 0.51
CA ALA A 285 12.04 12.06 1.45
C ALA A 285 10.69 11.60 0.89
N LEU A 286 9.80 11.12 1.75
CA LEU A 286 8.45 10.68 1.40
C LEU A 286 7.42 11.28 2.37
N ASP A 287 6.39 11.87 1.79
CA ASP A 287 5.11 12.26 2.38
C ASP A 287 4.22 11.00 2.53
N LEU A 288 3.71 10.71 3.73
CA LEU A 288 2.96 9.48 4.01
C LEU A 288 1.43 9.60 3.95
N ASP A 289 0.87 10.78 4.17
CA ASP A 289 -0.59 10.98 4.29
C ASP A 289 -1.17 12.02 3.32
N GLY A 290 -0.32 12.74 2.60
CA GLY A 290 -0.69 13.71 1.57
C GLY A 290 -0.92 15.13 2.09
N ASP A 291 -0.54 15.46 3.32
CA ASP A 291 -0.67 16.82 3.87
C ASP A 291 0.36 17.82 3.28
N GLY A 292 1.39 17.32 2.58
CA GLY A 292 2.45 18.10 1.93
C GLY A 292 3.73 18.25 2.78
N HIS A 293 3.73 17.77 4.02
CA HIS A 293 4.91 17.53 4.83
C HIS A 293 5.57 16.19 4.45
N PHE A 294 6.73 15.91 5.03
CA PHE A 294 7.57 14.76 4.65
C PHE A 294 8.05 14.07 5.91
N ASP A 295 7.48 12.90 6.22
CA ASP A 295 7.67 12.20 7.49
C ASP A 295 8.87 11.25 7.48
N ARG A 296 9.19 10.75 6.28
CA ARG A 296 10.14 9.65 6.08
C ARG A 296 11.33 10.12 5.28
N PHE A 297 12.51 10.02 5.88
CA PHE A 297 13.78 10.37 5.25
C PHE A 297 14.70 9.15 5.17
N THR A 298 15.45 9.05 4.08
CA THR A 298 16.52 8.06 3.86
C THR A 298 17.55 8.63 2.88
N GLN A 299 18.63 7.90 2.61
CA GLN A 299 19.64 8.30 1.63
C GLN A 299 19.92 7.17 0.64
N ALA A 300 20.12 7.51 -0.63
CA ALA A 300 20.60 6.57 -1.63
C ALA A 300 22.05 6.18 -1.34
N ASN A 301 22.34 4.88 -1.32
CA ASN A 301 23.70 4.38 -1.12
C ASN A 301 24.63 4.69 -2.32
N GLY A 302 25.90 4.27 -2.24
CA GLY A 302 26.87 4.43 -3.32
C GLY A 302 26.51 3.78 -4.68
N ARG A 303 25.46 2.96 -4.75
CA ARG A 303 24.88 2.39 -5.99
C ARG A 303 23.60 3.09 -6.45
N GLY A 304 23.24 4.23 -5.84
CA GLY A 304 22.04 4.98 -6.18
C GLY A 304 20.73 4.36 -5.68
N VAL A 305 20.77 3.43 -4.72
CA VAL A 305 19.58 2.76 -4.18
C VAL A 305 19.27 3.24 -2.78
N ALA A 306 18.08 3.80 -2.59
CA ALA A 306 17.44 4.09 -1.31
C ALA A 306 16.30 3.09 -1.06
N ARG A 307 15.97 2.86 0.21
CA ARG A 307 14.82 2.05 0.64
C ARG A 307 14.06 2.72 1.76
N LEU A 308 12.73 2.63 1.65
CA LEU A 308 11.75 3.13 2.61
C LEU A 308 10.91 1.92 3.05
N THR A 309 11.35 1.29 4.13
CA THR A 309 10.78 0.05 4.67
C THR A 309 9.57 0.32 5.56
N ASN A 310 8.69 -0.69 5.69
CA ASN A 310 7.52 -0.68 6.58
C ASN A 310 6.47 0.39 6.19
N LEU A 311 6.42 0.74 4.90
CA LEU A 311 5.47 1.67 4.29
C LEU A 311 4.05 1.08 4.40
N PRO A 312 3.10 1.73 5.09
CA PRO A 312 1.72 1.24 5.16
C PRO A 312 1.03 1.35 3.80
N LEU A 313 0.23 0.33 3.45
CA LEU A 313 -0.59 0.31 2.23
C LEU A 313 -2.03 -0.10 2.56
N ALA A 314 -2.97 0.79 2.27
CA ALA A 314 -4.40 0.47 2.19
C ALA A 314 -4.67 -0.40 0.95
N ASP A 315 -5.79 -1.11 0.93
CA ASP A 315 -6.21 -1.90 -0.24
C ASP A 315 -6.60 -0.97 -1.41
N GLY A 316 -6.22 -1.30 -2.64
CA GLY A 316 -6.36 -0.42 -3.81
C GLY A 316 -5.14 0.47 -4.07
N PHE A 317 -5.35 1.71 -4.54
CA PHE A 317 -4.27 2.62 -4.95
C PHE A 317 -3.83 3.58 -3.83
N ASN A 318 -2.52 3.63 -3.60
CA ASN A 318 -1.87 4.41 -2.55
C ASN A 318 -0.93 5.44 -3.20
N PRO A 319 -1.34 6.72 -3.34
CA PRO A 319 -0.49 7.79 -3.85
C PRO A 319 0.40 8.38 -2.74
N PHE A 320 1.70 8.53 -3.00
CA PHE A 320 2.66 9.17 -2.10
C PHE A 320 3.46 10.24 -2.84
N ALA A 321 3.74 11.38 -2.20
CA ALA A 321 4.63 12.39 -2.75
C ALA A 321 6.09 12.08 -2.36
N LEU A 322 6.91 11.74 -3.36
CA LEU A 322 8.33 11.48 -3.21
C LEU A 322 9.14 12.73 -3.58
N ARG A 323 10.16 13.04 -2.79
CA ARG A 323 11.12 14.12 -3.06
C ARG A 323 12.53 13.57 -3.00
N VAL A 324 13.33 13.87 -4.03
CA VAL A 324 14.77 13.54 -4.05
C VAL A 324 15.56 14.83 -4.19
N VAL A 325 16.60 14.98 -3.36
CA VAL A 325 17.58 16.08 -3.44
C VAL A 325 18.97 15.48 -3.55
N ASP A 326 19.68 15.77 -4.63
CA ASP A 326 21.04 15.25 -4.84
C ASP A 326 22.11 16.07 -4.09
N PRO A 327 23.37 15.58 -3.98
CA PRO A 327 24.46 16.31 -3.31
C PRO A 327 24.88 17.64 -3.97
N LEU A 328 24.23 18.06 -5.05
CA LEU A 328 24.40 19.38 -5.69
C LEU A 328 23.20 20.31 -5.41
N GLY A 329 22.27 19.90 -4.54
CA GLY A 329 21.05 20.62 -4.23
C GLY A 329 19.98 20.55 -5.32
N ARG A 330 20.15 19.71 -6.36
CA ARG A 330 19.13 19.55 -7.40
C ARG A 330 17.98 18.73 -6.82
N ARG A 331 16.77 19.27 -6.90
CA ARG A 331 15.54 18.67 -6.37
C ARG A 331 14.61 18.23 -7.49
N VAL A 332 14.00 17.06 -7.35
CA VAL A 332 12.84 16.61 -8.12
C VAL A 332 11.81 16.04 -7.16
N ASP A 333 10.55 16.45 -7.33
CA ASP A 333 9.39 15.89 -6.65
C ASP A 333 8.60 15.03 -7.66
N GLN A 334 8.08 13.88 -7.23
CA GLN A 334 7.36 12.91 -8.06
C GLN A 334 6.21 12.28 -7.26
N LEU A 335 5.03 12.17 -7.85
CA LEU A 335 3.96 11.32 -7.30
C LEU A 335 4.23 9.84 -7.65
N VAL A 336 4.17 8.96 -6.65
CA VAL A 336 4.33 7.51 -6.81
C VAL A 336 3.05 6.85 -6.33
N THR A 337 2.34 6.14 -7.21
CA THR A 337 1.15 5.37 -6.85
C THR A 337 1.50 3.90 -6.78
N LEU A 338 1.32 3.28 -5.61
CA LEU A 338 1.49 1.84 -5.40
C LEU A 338 0.10 1.18 -5.31
N GLN A 339 -0.09 0.04 -5.95
CA GLN A 339 -1.31 -0.74 -5.77
C GLN A 339 -1.11 -1.80 -4.68
N ARG A 340 -2.17 -2.10 -3.93
CA ARG A 340 -2.25 -3.28 -3.05
C ARG A 340 -3.51 -4.07 -3.37
N ILE A 341 -3.42 -5.39 -3.21
CA ILE A 341 -4.54 -6.32 -3.26
C ILE A 341 -4.47 -7.26 -2.04
N ASP A 342 -5.38 -7.10 -1.07
CA ASP A 342 -5.49 -8.01 0.07
C ASP A 342 -6.11 -9.36 -0.34
N PRO A 343 -5.42 -10.51 -0.18
CA PRO A 343 -5.96 -11.82 -0.57
C PRO A 343 -7.24 -12.20 0.17
N LEU A 344 -7.42 -11.80 1.43
CA LEU A 344 -8.64 -12.11 2.20
C LEU A 344 -9.83 -11.33 1.65
N ALA A 345 -9.64 -10.03 1.40
CA ALA A 345 -10.67 -9.19 0.77
C ALA A 345 -11.02 -9.70 -0.65
N ARG A 346 -10.03 -10.17 -1.43
CA ARG A 346 -10.28 -10.77 -2.74
C ARG A 346 -11.00 -12.12 -2.68
N ILE A 347 -10.73 -12.97 -1.69
CA ILE A 347 -11.45 -14.24 -1.53
C ILE A 347 -12.88 -13.98 -1.05
N ASN A 348 -13.10 -13.06 -0.12
CA ASN A 348 -14.42 -12.59 0.27
C ASN A 348 -15.19 -12.10 -0.97
N GLN A 349 -14.64 -11.11 -1.68
CA GLN A 349 -15.24 -10.55 -2.88
C GLN A 349 -15.54 -11.61 -3.96
N ALA A 350 -14.62 -12.56 -4.21
CA ALA A 350 -14.84 -13.67 -5.14
C ALA A 350 -15.95 -14.63 -4.67
N THR A 351 -16.15 -14.79 -3.36
CA THR A 351 -17.22 -15.59 -2.77
C THR A 351 -18.57 -14.91 -2.96
N LEU A 352 -18.65 -13.61 -2.70
CA LEU A 352 -19.88 -12.82 -2.91
C LEU A 352 -20.25 -12.76 -4.41
N GLU A 353 -19.26 -12.54 -5.27
CA GLU A 353 -19.41 -12.59 -6.72
C GLU A 353 -19.86 -13.98 -7.23
N ALA A 354 -19.40 -15.06 -6.59
CA ALA A 354 -19.79 -16.42 -6.94
C ALA A 354 -21.22 -16.75 -6.50
N ILE A 355 -21.62 -16.33 -5.30
CA ILE A 355 -22.98 -16.42 -4.74
C ILE A 355 -23.99 -15.73 -5.66
N ALA A 356 -23.70 -14.50 -6.07
CA ALA A 356 -24.57 -13.73 -6.96
C ALA A 356 -24.70 -14.40 -8.34
N ALA A 357 -23.57 -14.77 -8.96
CA ALA A 357 -23.56 -15.43 -10.27
C ALA A 357 -24.27 -16.80 -10.27
N ALA A 358 -24.16 -17.56 -9.17
CA ALA A 358 -24.86 -18.83 -9.00
C ALA A 358 -26.36 -18.67 -8.65
N ASN A 359 -26.86 -17.45 -8.48
CA ASN A 359 -28.21 -17.16 -7.98
C ASN A 359 -28.52 -17.92 -6.68
N ALA A 360 -27.54 -18.02 -5.79
CA ALA A 360 -27.67 -18.81 -4.57
C ALA A 360 -28.67 -18.15 -3.59
N PRO A 361 -29.72 -18.85 -3.11
CA PRO A 361 -30.60 -18.32 -2.08
C PRO A 361 -29.87 -18.19 -0.74
N THR A 362 -30.34 -17.29 0.14
CA THR A 362 -29.71 -16.91 1.41
C THR A 362 -29.12 -18.07 2.24
N PRO A 363 -29.81 -19.22 2.42
CA PRO A 363 -29.25 -20.33 3.21
C PRO A 363 -28.05 -21.02 2.53
N VAL A 364 -28.11 -21.18 1.20
CA VAL A 364 -27.00 -21.73 0.39
C VAL A 364 -25.83 -20.74 0.35
N ALA A 365 -26.12 -19.44 0.22
CA ALA A 365 -25.13 -18.38 0.28
C ALA A 365 -24.38 -18.36 1.62
N ALA A 366 -25.11 -18.45 2.74
CA ALA A 366 -24.54 -18.48 4.08
C ALA A 366 -23.63 -19.70 4.29
N ARG A 367 -24.09 -20.90 3.91
CA ARG A 367 -23.29 -22.14 3.96
C ARG A 367 -22.03 -22.04 3.09
N ALA A 368 -22.14 -21.49 1.88
CA ALA A 368 -21.00 -21.34 0.99
C ALA A 368 -19.93 -20.41 1.57
N ALA A 369 -20.34 -19.24 2.08
CA ALA A 369 -19.43 -18.30 2.71
C ALA A 369 -18.80 -18.85 3.99
N ALA A 370 -19.56 -19.59 4.81
CA ALA A 370 -19.03 -20.26 6.00
C ALA A 370 -17.92 -21.26 5.62
N MET A 371 -18.17 -22.08 4.60
CA MET A 371 -17.19 -23.05 4.12
C MET A 371 -15.92 -22.40 3.55
N VAL A 372 -16.04 -21.32 2.77
CA VAL A 372 -14.84 -20.61 2.27
C VAL A 372 -14.03 -20.01 3.42
N HIS A 373 -14.68 -19.25 4.32
CA HIS A 373 -13.95 -18.49 5.32
C HIS A 373 -13.42 -19.34 6.48
N LEU A 374 -14.09 -20.44 6.86
CA LEU A 374 -13.52 -21.42 7.78
C LEU A 374 -12.30 -22.13 7.19
N ALA A 375 -12.33 -22.56 5.92
CA ALA A 375 -11.17 -23.19 5.28
C ALA A 375 -9.97 -22.22 5.17
N VAL A 376 -10.22 -20.96 4.85
CA VAL A 376 -9.19 -19.91 4.77
C VAL A 376 -8.61 -19.60 6.15
N PHE A 377 -9.44 -19.49 7.18
CA PHE A 377 -8.97 -19.33 8.57
C PHE A 377 -8.12 -20.52 8.99
N ASP A 378 -8.59 -21.76 8.80
CA ASP A 378 -7.86 -22.97 9.19
C ASP A 378 -6.52 -23.09 8.47
N ALA A 379 -6.47 -22.74 7.18
CA ALA A 379 -5.24 -22.73 6.39
C ALA A 379 -4.18 -21.76 6.94
N ILE A 380 -4.59 -20.56 7.37
CA ILE A 380 -3.70 -19.55 7.96
C ILE A 380 -3.31 -19.94 9.38
N ASN A 381 -4.30 -20.28 10.21
CA ASN A 381 -4.11 -20.61 11.61
C ASN A 381 -3.30 -21.90 11.79
N ALA A 382 -3.29 -22.80 10.80
CA ALA A 382 -2.42 -23.97 10.84
C ALA A 382 -0.93 -23.65 10.72
N ILE A 383 -0.59 -22.45 10.21
CA ILE A 383 0.77 -21.89 10.14
C ILE A 383 1.05 -21.00 11.37
N THR A 384 0.12 -20.10 11.71
CA THR A 384 0.34 -19.09 12.77
C THR A 384 0.06 -19.57 14.19
N ASN A 385 -0.76 -20.62 14.35
CA ASN A 385 -1.11 -21.29 15.62
C ASN A 385 -1.55 -20.31 16.73
N GLN A 386 -2.36 -19.31 16.38
CA GLN A 386 -2.85 -18.28 17.30
C GLN A 386 -4.16 -18.66 18.00
N PHE A 387 -4.94 -19.53 17.37
CA PHE A 387 -6.29 -19.94 17.78
C PHE A 387 -6.46 -21.45 17.66
N VAL A 388 -7.53 -22.01 18.22
CA VAL A 388 -7.96 -23.39 17.97
C VAL A 388 -8.55 -23.48 16.55
N GLY A 389 -8.07 -24.43 15.74
CA GLY A 389 -8.60 -24.73 14.40
C GLY A 389 -9.96 -25.43 14.43
N TYR A 390 -10.74 -25.31 13.36
CA TYR A 390 -12.10 -25.86 13.26
C TYR A 390 -12.13 -27.33 12.78
N ARG A 391 -11.43 -27.64 11.69
CA ARG A 391 -11.30 -29.02 11.14
C ARG A 391 -9.88 -29.39 10.74
N PHE A 392 -9.01 -28.42 10.48
CA PHE A 392 -7.59 -28.64 10.20
C PHE A 392 -6.74 -28.11 11.36
N ALA A 393 -5.87 -28.98 11.89
CA ALA A 393 -5.04 -28.68 13.04
C ALA A 393 -3.70 -28.04 12.62
N ALA A 394 -3.11 -27.25 13.51
CA ALA A 394 -1.83 -26.60 13.24
C ALA A 394 -0.65 -27.58 13.14
N SER A 395 0.35 -27.18 12.36
CA SER A 395 1.63 -27.86 12.22
C SER A 395 2.74 -26.93 12.72
N PRO A 396 3.05 -26.92 14.04
CA PRO A 396 3.97 -25.95 14.63
C PRO A 396 5.35 -25.96 13.97
N GLY A 397 5.82 -24.78 13.58
CA GLY A 397 7.13 -24.60 12.92
C GLY A 397 7.11 -24.76 11.39
N LEU A 398 5.95 -24.88 10.74
CA LEU A 398 5.85 -24.90 9.29
C LEU A 398 6.32 -23.56 8.69
N SER A 399 7.38 -23.58 7.88
CA SER A 399 7.94 -22.39 7.23
C SER A 399 7.19 -22.12 5.91
N ALA A 400 5.96 -21.62 6.05
CA ALA A 400 4.99 -21.48 4.96
C ALA A 400 4.45 -20.05 4.82
N SER A 401 4.06 -19.67 3.59
CA SER A 401 3.36 -18.41 3.32
C SER A 401 1.89 -18.53 3.71
N VAL A 402 1.49 -17.69 4.66
CA VAL A 402 0.11 -17.45 5.10
C VAL A 402 -0.77 -17.01 3.93
N GLU A 403 -0.23 -16.16 3.05
CA GLU A 403 -0.93 -15.63 1.88
C GLU A 403 -1.21 -16.73 0.86
N ALA A 404 -0.21 -17.58 0.55
CA ALA A 404 -0.37 -18.72 -0.35
C ALA A 404 -1.37 -19.76 0.19
N ALA A 405 -1.41 -19.96 1.51
CA ALA A 405 -2.37 -20.83 2.17
C ALA A 405 -3.81 -20.31 2.04
N ALA A 406 -4.03 -19.02 2.30
CA ALA A 406 -5.31 -18.36 2.10
C ALA A 406 -5.80 -18.49 0.65
N ILE A 407 -4.93 -18.14 -0.31
CA ILE A 407 -5.22 -18.17 -1.75
C ILE A 407 -5.59 -19.58 -2.23
N ALA A 408 -4.87 -20.61 -1.77
CA ALA A 408 -5.13 -21.99 -2.15
C ALA A 408 -6.40 -22.57 -1.49
N ALA A 409 -6.65 -22.25 -0.22
CA ALA A 409 -7.87 -22.68 0.48
C ALA A 409 -9.13 -22.06 -0.15
N GLY A 410 -9.10 -20.73 -0.39
CA GLY A 410 -10.18 -20.01 -1.04
C GLY A 410 -10.48 -20.55 -2.44
N HIS A 411 -9.45 -20.75 -3.27
CA HIS A 411 -9.60 -21.36 -4.58
C HIS A 411 -10.18 -22.78 -4.52
N ARG A 412 -9.65 -23.66 -3.66
CA ARG A 412 -10.08 -25.05 -3.58
C ARG A 412 -11.52 -25.18 -3.10
N MET A 413 -11.94 -24.32 -2.17
CA MET A 413 -13.33 -24.28 -1.71
C MET A 413 -14.27 -23.69 -2.77
N LEU A 414 -13.92 -22.56 -3.39
CA LEU A 414 -14.74 -21.94 -4.45
C LEU A 414 -14.93 -22.85 -5.67
N THR A 415 -13.87 -23.54 -6.12
CA THR A 415 -13.97 -24.55 -7.19
C THR A 415 -14.79 -25.78 -6.79
N GLY A 416 -14.78 -26.16 -5.50
CA GLY A 416 -15.59 -27.26 -4.96
C GLY A 416 -17.09 -26.92 -4.82
N LEU A 417 -17.42 -25.66 -4.54
CA LEU A 417 -18.79 -25.18 -4.34
C LEU A 417 -19.45 -24.69 -5.64
N PHE A 418 -18.67 -24.07 -6.53
CA PHE A 418 -19.15 -23.43 -7.76
C PHE A 418 -18.35 -23.89 -8.98
N PRO A 419 -18.39 -25.20 -9.35
CA PRO A 419 -17.52 -25.77 -10.39
C PRO A 419 -17.70 -25.12 -11.77
N GLU A 420 -18.89 -24.61 -12.11
CA GLU A 420 -19.15 -23.87 -13.35
C GLU A 420 -18.33 -22.58 -13.47
N GLN A 421 -17.87 -22.02 -12.34
CA GLN A 421 -17.04 -20.82 -12.28
C GLN A 421 -15.53 -21.13 -12.14
N ALA A 422 -15.11 -22.40 -12.21
CA ALA A 422 -13.72 -22.82 -11.90
C ALA A 422 -12.64 -22.00 -12.63
N ALA A 423 -12.78 -21.77 -13.94
CA ALA A 423 -11.82 -21.01 -14.74
C ALA A 423 -11.60 -19.56 -14.25
N ARG A 424 -12.63 -18.93 -13.65
CA ARG A 424 -12.53 -17.61 -13.00
C ARG A 424 -11.64 -17.68 -11.76
N PHE A 425 -11.83 -18.71 -10.93
CA PHE A 425 -11.05 -18.90 -9.72
C PHE A 425 -9.61 -19.33 -10.04
N ASP A 426 -9.39 -20.14 -11.09
CA ASP A 426 -8.05 -20.49 -11.58
C ASP A 426 -7.26 -19.25 -11.98
N ALA A 427 -7.89 -18.33 -12.74
CA ALA A 427 -7.28 -17.05 -13.12
C ALA A 427 -6.99 -16.16 -11.89
N LEU A 428 -7.93 -16.07 -10.93
CA LEU A 428 -7.73 -15.34 -9.67
C LEU A 428 -6.57 -15.93 -8.85
N ARG A 429 -6.50 -17.26 -8.72
CA ARG A 429 -5.42 -17.95 -8.01
C ARG A 429 -4.07 -17.70 -8.69
N ALA A 430 -4.02 -17.79 -10.02
CA ALA A 430 -2.80 -17.54 -10.78
C ALA A 430 -2.30 -16.09 -10.59
N GLY A 431 -3.19 -15.10 -10.69
CA GLY A 431 -2.86 -13.70 -10.46
C GLY A 431 -2.37 -13.42 -9.04
N LEU A 432 -3.05 -13.93 -8.01
CA LEU A 432 -2.65 -13.72 -6.61
C LEU A 432 -1.35 -14.46 -6.24
N LEU A 433 -1.12 -15.68 -6.75
CA LEU A 433 0.14 -16.40 -6.50
C LEU A 433 1.33 -15.81 -7.26
N ALA A 434 1.12 -15.09 -8.36
CA ALA A 434 2.19 -14.39 -9.09
C ALA A 434 2.81 -13.24 -8.28
N GLN A 435 2.06 -12.65 -7.34
CA GLN A 435 2.56 -11.62 -6.40
C GLN A 435 3.43 -12.19 -5.26
N LEU A 436 3.52 -13.52 -5.13
CA LEU A 436 4.27 -14.17 -4.06
C LEU A 436 5.58 -14.79 -4.60
N PRO A 437 6.71 -14.70 -3.86
CA PRO A 437 7.99 -15.26 -4.30
C PRO A 437 7.90 -16.74 -4.67
N ASP A 438 8.62 -17.16 -5.71
CA ASP A 438 8.68 -18.58 -6.10
C ASP A 438 9.65 -19.36 -5.21
N ASP A 439 9.19 -19.65 -3.99
CA ASP A 439 9.99 -20.29 -2.95
C ASP A 439 9.26 -21.51 -2.32
N PRO A 440 9.96 -22.32 -1.49
CA PRO A 440 9.36 -23.45 -0.80
C PRO A 440 8.25 -23.09 0.20
N ALA A 441 8.22 -21.85 0.71
CA ALA A 441 7.21 -21.40 1.65
C ALA A 441 5.87 -21.11 0.95
N ARG A 442 5.89 -20.56 -0.27
CA ARG A 442 4.72 -20.44 -1.15
C ARG A 442 4.12 -21.82 -1.45
N LEU A 443 4.96 -22.82 -1.75
CA LEU A 443 4.53 -24.19 -2.03
C LEU A 443 3.94 -24.89 -0.79
N GLN A 444 4.61 -24.77 0.38
CA GLN A 444 4.11 -25.35 1.64
C GLN A 444 2.79 -24.70 2.08
N GLY A 445 2.67 -23.38 1.96
CA GLY A 445 1.44 -22.64 2.25
C GLY A 445 0.29 -23.12 1.37
N ALA A 446 0.49 -23.15 0.05
CA ALA A 446 -0.52 -23.63 -0.89
C ALA A 446 -0.97 -25.08 -0.62
N ALA A 447 -0.04 -25.96 -0.21
CA ALA A 447 -0.37 -27.33 0.19
C ALA A 447 -1.25 -27.40 1.46
N ALA A 448 -0.91 -26.62 2.49
CA ALA A 448 -1.72 -26.52 3.71
C ALA A 448 -3.13 -25.95 3.42
N GLY A 449 -3.22 -24.95 2.53
CA GLY A 449 -4.50 -24.38 2.10
C GLY A 449 -5.42 -25.38 1.40
N ILE A 450 -4.87 -26.22 0.50
CA ILE A 450 -5.63 -27.31 -0.12
C ILE A 450 -6.10 -28.31 0.94
N GLN A 451 -5.23 -28.71 1.87
CA GLN A 451 -5.58 -29.69 2.92
C GLN A 451 -6.69 -29.19 3.85
N ALA A 452 -6.66 -27.92 4.26
CA ALA A 452 -7.73 -27.31 5.06
C ALA A 452 -9.07 -27.28 4.32
N ALA A 453 -9.07 -26.93 3.03
CA ALA A 453 -10.28 -26.91 2.21
C ALA A 453 -10.84 -28.33 1.96
N GLU A 454 -10.00 -29.33 1.71
CA GLU A 454 -10.44 -30.73 1.55
C GLU A 454 -11.01 -31.30 2.85
N ALA A 455 -10.39 -31.02 4.00
CA ALA A 455 -10.89 -31.46 5.31
C ALA A 455 -12.30 -30.92 5.59
N LEU A 456 -12.56 -29.65 5.24
CA LEU A 456 -13.86 -29.03 5.42
C LEU A 456 -14.89 -29.46 4.36
N LEU A 457 -14.49 -29.70 3.11
CA LEU A 457 -15.35 -30.31 2.10
C LEU A 457 -15.81 -31.71 2.52
N ALA A 458 -14.91 -32.51 3.09
CA ALA A 458 -15.22 -33.83 3.64
C ALA A 458 -16.18 -33.75 4.85
N ASP A 459 -15.95 -32.83 5.80
CA ASP A 459 -16.86 -32.61 6.95
C ASP A 459 -18.29 -32.29 6.49
N ARG A 460 -18.45 -31.50 5.42
CA ARG A 460 -19.73 -30.98 4.93
C ARG A 460 -20.37 -31.80 3.80
N LEU A 461 -19.77 -32.93 3.38
CA LEU A 461 -20.28 -33.74 2.25
C LEU A 461 -21.69 -34.32 2.50
N PHE A 462 -21.96 -34.74 3.73
CA PHE A 462 -23.23 -35.34 4.15
C PHE A 462 -23.93 -34.52 5.23
N ASP A 463 -23.91 -33.20 5.10
CA ASP A 463 -24.49 -32.28 6.08
C ASP A 463 -25.99 -32.01 5.91
N GLY A 464 -26.66 -32.66 4.96
CA GLY A 464 -28.09 -32.50 4.66
C GLY A 464 -28.43 -31.45 3.60
N ALA A 465 -27.49 -30.56 3.23
CA ALA A 465 -27.78 -29.44 2.33
C ALA A 465 -28.19 -29.88 0.90
N ALA A 466 -27.58 -30.97 0.40
CA ALA A 466 -27.94 -31.56 -0.90
C ALA A 466 -29.39 -32.07 -0.97
N THR A 467 -30.01 -32.37 0.17
CA THR A 467 -31.40 -32.83 0.29
C THR A 467 -32.36 -31.75 0.80
N ALA A 468 -31.87 -30.56 1.16
CA ALA A 468 -32.67 -29.50 1.77
C ALA A 468 -33.78 -28.94 0.86
N GLY A 469 -33.62 -29.08 -0.46
CA GLY A 469 -34.61 -28.71 -1.48
C GLY A 469 -35.70 -29.75 -1.76
N VAL A 470 -35.66 -30.94 -1.14
CA VAL A 470 -36.70 -31.97 -1.34
C VAL A 470 -38.03 -31.47 -0.76
N PRO A 471 -39.14 -31.41 -1.54
CA PRO A 471 -40.43 -30.89 -1.07
C PRO A 471 -40.96 -31.57 0.20
N LEU A 472 -41.87 -30.88 0.90
CA LEU A 472 -42.68 -31.49 1.95
C LEU A 472 -43.68 -32.49 1.33
N PRO A 473 -44.21 -33.46 2.11
CA PRO A 473 -45.19 -34.41 1.60
C PRO A 473 -46.53 -33.75 1.24
N GLY A 474 -46.94 -33.88 -0.02
CA GLY A 474 -48.20 -33.31 -0.54
C GLY A 474 -48.08 -31.85 -1.00
N PRO A 475 -49.08 -31.34 -1.74
CA PRO A 475 -49.13 -29.94 -2.13
C PRO A 475 -49.55 -29.05 -0.94
N THR A 476 -48.87 -27.91 -0.75
CA THR A 476 -49.38 -26.83 0.11
C THR A 476 -50.72 -26.34 -0.44
N PRO A 477 -51.82 -26.34 0.33
CA PRO A 477 -53.11 -25.86 -0.16
C PRO A 477 -53.08 -24.36 -0.49
N VAL A 478 -53.87 -23.93 -1.46
CA VAL A 478 -54.06 -22.52 -1.82
C VAL A 478 -55.56 -22.26 -2.02
N PRO A 479 -56.24 -21.55 -1.09
CA PRO A 479 -55.70 -21.03 0.16
C PRO A 479 -55.29 -22.15 1.15
N SER A 480 -54.29 -21.88 1.99
CA SER A 480 -53.97 -22.70 3.17
C SER A 480 -54.91 -22.40 4.34
N PRO A 481 -55.00 -23.30 5.35
CA PRO A 481 -55.72 -23.01 6.59
C PRO A 481 -55.26 -21.67 7.21
N VAL A 482 -56.18 -20.99 7.89
CA VAL A 482 -55.95 -19.66 8.47
C VAL A 482 -54.71 -19.66 9.37
N GLY A 483 -53.87 -18.62 9.25
CA GLY A 483 -52.59 -18.54 9.97
C GLY A 483 -51.42 -19.29 9.30
N LEU A 484 -51.66 -20.25 8.41
CA LEU A 484 -50.62 -21.05 7.77
C LEU A 484 -50.17 -20.49 6.42
N TRP A 485 -48.88 -20.66 6.13
CA TRP A 485 -48.22 -20.14 4.94
C TRP A 485 -48.66 -20.84 3.65
N GLU A 486 -48.84 -20.01 2.62
CA GLU A 486 -49.18 -20.40 1.26
C GLU A 486 -48.26 -19.67 0.24
N PRO A 487 -48.02 -20.25 -0.95
CA PRO A 487 -47.38 -19.54 -2.06
C PRO A 487 -48.08 -18.20 -2.37
N THR A 488 -47.36 -17.09 -2.20
CA THR A 488 -47.93 -15.74 -2.33
C THR A 488 -47.80 -15.15 -3.75
N PRO A 489 -48.75 -14.29 -4.18
CA PRO A 489 -48.65 -13.60 -5.48
C PRO A 489 -47.50 -12.56 -5.48
N PRO A 490 -47.05 -12.11 -6.68
CA PRO A 490 -47.56 -12.47 -7.99
C PRO A 490 -46.98 -13.79 -8.57
N GLN A 491 -45.85 -14.30 -8.07
CA GLN A 491 -45.18 -15.46 -8.68
C GLN A 491 -45.66 -16.83 -8.15
N LEU A 492 -46.37 -16.91 -7.03
CA LEU A 492 -46.86 -18.17 -6.41
C LEU A 492 -45.76 -19.23 -6.28
N ARG A 493 -44.55 -18.81 -5.88
CA ARG A 493 -43.36 -19.67 -5.81
C ARG A 493 -43.54 -20.80 -4.77
N PRO A 494 -43.08 -22.03 -5.07
CA PRO A 494 -43.07 -23.12 -4.10
C PRO A 494 -42.12 -22.82 -2.93
N ALA A 495 -42.33 -23.52 -1.81
CA ALA A 495 -41.53 -23.39 -0.60
C ALA A 495 -40.01 -23.49 -0.88
N LEU A 496 -39.28 -22.45 -0.50
CA LEU A 496 -37.83 -22.35 -0.70
C LEU A 496 -37.09 -23.20 0.34
N LEU A 497 -36.47 -24.29 -0.11
CA LEU A 497 -35.59 -25.17 0.69
C LEU A 497 -36.24 -25.66 2.01
N PRO A 498 -37.43 -26.30 1.97
CA PRO A 498 -38.26 -26.54 3.16
C PRO A 498 -37.67 -27.54 4.17
N ARG A 499 -36.50 -28.12 3.88
CA ARG A 499 -35.76 -28.99 4.80
C ARG A 499 -34.41 -28.39 5.24
N TRP A 500 -34.17 -27.09 5.02
CA TRP A 500 -32.87 -26.49 5.37
C TRP A 500 -32.59 -26.45 6.88
N GLY A 501 -33.62 -26.45 7.74
CA GLY A 501 -33.46 -26.66 9.19
C GLY A 501 -32.85 -28.03 9.58
N GLN A 502 -32.82 -28.98 8.64
CA GLN A 502 -32.20 -30.31 8.82
C GLN A 502 -30.71 -30.32 8.42
N VAL A 503 -30.15 -29.19 7.99
CA VAL A 503 -28.72 -29.08 7.70
C VAL A 503 -27.95 -29.04 9.02
N ARG A 504 -26.92 -29.87 9.17
CA ARG A 504 -26.09 -29.92 10.39
C ARG A 504 -25.45 -28.55 10.65
N PRO A 505 -25.59 -27.93 11.83
CA PRO A 505 -24.88 -26.69 12.16
C PRO A 505 -23.37 -26.79 11.98
N PHE A 506 -22.71 -25.64 11.84
CA PHE A 506 -21.25 -25.49 11.82
C PHE A 506 -20.71 -25.33 13.26
N GLY A 507 -21.31 -24.44 14.03
CA GLY A 507 -20.93 -24.12 15.39
C GLY A 507 -21.92 -24.64 16.43
N VAL A 508 -22.71 -23.73 16.99
CA VAL A 508 -23.51 -23.98 18.19
C VAL A 508 -24.95 -24.29 17.82
N ALA A 509 -25.42 -25.48 18.22
CA ALA A 509 -26.81 -25.88 18.09
C ALA A 509 -27.67 -25.15 19.15
N ILE A 510 -28.07 -23.91 18.86
CA ILE A 510 -29.04 -23.20 19.69
C ILE A 510 -30.41 -23.85 19.58
N ALA A 511 -31.03 -24.11 20.73
CA ALA A 511 -32.36 -24.70 20.81
C ALA A 511 -33.41 -23.76 20.19
N ALA A 512 -34.19 -24.27 19.22
CA ALA A 512 -35.20 -23.53 18.49
C ALA A 512 -36.20 -22.76 19.39
N GLY A 513 -36.49 -23.30 20.59
CA GLY A 513 -37.34 -22.67 21.60
C GLY A 513 -36.87 -21.29 22.09
N ILE A 514 -35.65 -20.83 21.78
CA ILE A 514 -35.21 -19.44 22.04
C ILE A 514 -36.06 -18.40 21.30
N LEU A 515 -36.63 -18.77 20.15
CA LEU A 515 -37.51 -17.92 19.34
C LEU A 515 -38.94 -17.85 19.91
N GLY A 516 -39.34 -18.84 20.71
CA GLY A 516 -40.72 -19.04 21.13
C GLY A 516 -41.62 -19.42 19.95
N ARG A 517 -42.86 -18.91 19.98
CA ARG A 517 -43.87 -19.02 18.92
C ARG A 517 -44.31 -17.62 18.49
N PRO A 518 -44.88 -17.43 17.29
CA PRO A 518 -45.60 -16.20 16.96
C PRO A 518 -46.81 -16.02 17.90
N PRO A 519 -47.33 -14.79 18.07
CA PRO A 519 -48.58 -14.57 18.80
C PRO A 519 -49.76 -15.32 18.17
N ALA A 520 -50.75 -15.67 18.98
CA ALA A 520 -52.01 -16.22 18.48
C ALA A 520 -52.78 -15.17 17.67
N LEU A 521 -53.61 -15.59 16.71
CA LEU A 521 -54.32 -14.66 15.83
C LEU A 521 -55.37 -13.82 16.59
N ASP A 522 -55.93 -14.32 17.69
CA ASP A 522 -56.83 -13.59 18.58
C ASP A 522 -56.11 -12.68 19.60
N ASP A 523 -54.77 -12.69 19.64
CA ASP A 523 -53.98 -11.87 20.57
C ASP A 523 -53.93 -10.39 20.11
N PRO A 524 -54.16 -9.41 21.01
CA PRO A 524 -54.04 -7.99 20.69
C PRO A 524 -52.66 -7.55 20.17
N THR A 525 -51.60 -8.31 20.46
CA THR A 525 -50.25 -8.06 19.92
C THR A 525 -50.12 -8.45 18.44
N TYR A 526 -50.82 -9.50 17.99
CA TYR A 526 -50.94 -9.81 16.56
C TYR A 526 -51.71 -8.68 15.85
N ALA A 527 -52.84 -8.22 16.39
CA ALA A 527 -53.60 -7.12 15.79
C ALA A 527 -52.79 -5.81 15.66
N GLN A 528 -51.98 -5.47 16.66
CA GLN A 528 -51.07 -4.32 16.61
C GLN A 528 -49.97 -4.49 15.55
N ALA A 529 -49.36 -5.67 15.49
CA ALA A 529 -48.35 -6.01 14.49
C ALA A 529 -48.92 -6.02 13.06
N TRP A 530 -50.13 -6.53 12.88
CA TRP A 530 -50.91 -6.54 11.64
C TRP A 530 -51.22 -5.11 11.17
N ALA A 531 -51.72 -4.25 12.05
CA ALA A 531 -52.01 -2.85 11.71
C ALA A 531 -50.75 -2.07 11.33
N ASN A 532 -49.64 -2.32 12.05
CA ASN A 532 -48.35 -1.69 11.76
C ASN A 532 -47.81 -2.07 10.36
N VAL A 533 -47.78 -3.37 10.02
CA VAL A 533 -47.31 -3.82 8.69
C VAL A 533 -48.31 -3.50 7.57
N ARG A 534 -49.62 -3.43 7.85
CA ARG A 534 -50.63 -2.93 6.91
C ARG A 534 -50.34 -1.50 6.49
N ASP A 535 -50.09 -0.62 7.46
CA ASP A 535 -49.93 0.82 7.23
C ASP A 535 -48.54 1.15 6.68
N LEU A 536 -47.46 0.59 7.25
CA LEU A 536 -46.09 0.88 6.83
C LEU A 536 -45.58 -0.01 5.70
N GLY A 537 -46.12 -1.21 5.52
CA GLY A 537 -45.64 -2.19 4.53
C GLY A 537 -46.26 -2.06 3.14
N SER A 538 -47.40 -1.38 3.00
CA SER A 538 -48.14 -1.24 1.73
C SER A 538 -47.29 -0.65 0.60
N ALA A 539 -47.42 -1.18 -0.61
CA ALA A 539 -46.82 -0.63 -1.84
C ALA A 539 -47.24 0.83 -2.09
N VAL A 540 -48.44 1.20 -1.64
CA VAL A 540 -49.03 2.55 -1.75
C VAL A 540 -49.25 3.21 -0.38
N SER A 541 -48.40 2.89 0.61
CA SER A 541 -48.44 3.51 1.94
C SER A 541 -48.36 5.04 1.85
N THR A 542 -49.23 5.70 2.62
CA THR A 542 -49.20 7.15 2.87
C THR A 542 -48.56 7.51 4.22
N GLN A 543 -48.17 6.50 5.02
CA GLN A 543 -47.55 6.65 6.34
C GLN A 543 -46.04 6.40 6.31
N ARG A 544 -45.57 5.55 5.39
CA ARG A 544 -44.15 5.29 5.15
C ARG A 544 -43.53 6.40 4.32
N ASP A 545 -42.43 6.99 4.77
CA ASP A 545 -41.74 8.06 4.06
C ASP A 545 -40.83 7.55 2.92
N ALA A 546 -40.15 8.47 2.24
CA ALA A 546 -39.26 8.17 1.12
C ALA A 546 -37.99 7.41 1.54
N ASP A 547 -37.34 7.80 2.64
CA ASP A 547 -36.14 7.12 3.13
C ASP A 547 -36.50 5.73 3.63
N GLN A 548 -37.58 5.58 4.40
CA GLN A 548 -38.10 4.29 4.83
C GLN A 548 -38.44 3.35 3.65
N SER A 549 -38.93 3.90 2.54
CA SER A 549 -39.16 3.14 1.30
C SER A 549 -37.84 2.70 0.63
N ASP A 550 -36.77 3.47 0.79
CA ASP A 550 -35.44 3.17 0.30
C ASP A 550 -34.67 2.21 1.23
N GLN A 551 -34.84 2.29 2.55
CA GLN A 551 -34.38 1.29 3.53
C GLN A 551 -34.93 -0.10 3.17
N ALA A 552 -36.24 -0.18 2.90
CA ALA A 552 -36.90 -1.42 2.48
C ALA A 552 -36.28 -2.01 1.21
N ARG A 553 -36.03 -1.19 0.18
CA ARG A 553 -35.40 -1.61 -1.09
C ARG A 553 -33.94 -2.01 -0.90
N PHE A 554 -33.17 -1.23 -0.14
CA PHE A 554 -31.73 -1.39 0.05
C PHE A 554 -31.39 -2.74 0.71
N TRP A 555 -32.12 -3.12 1.74
CA TRP A 555 -31.90 -4.35 2.52
C TRP A 555 -32.66 -5.58 1.99
N ASP A 556 -33.30 -5.50 0.82
CA ASP A 556 -34.03 -6.65 0.26
C ASP A 556 -33.11 -7.74 -0.30
N ALA A 557 -31.94 -7.34 -0.83
CA ALA A 557 -30.87 -8.20 -1.37
C ALA A 557 -31.38 -9.53 -1.98
N PRO A 558 -32.23 -9.49 -3.02
CA PRO A 558 -32.88 -10.69 -3.55
C PRO A 558 -31.89 -11.64 -4.24
N ILE A 559 -32.38 -12.84 -4.57
CA ILE A 559 -31.65 -13.84 -5.38
C ILE A 559 -31.11 -13.18 -6.66
N GLY A 560 -29.82 -13.40 -6.95
CA GLY A 560 -29.07 -12.71 -8.01
C GLY A 560 -28.22 -11.52 -7.51
N THR A 561 -28.36 -11.14 -6.24
CA THR A 561 -27.41 -10.26 -5.51
C THR A 561 -26.49 -11.10 -4.61
N THR A 562 -25.66 -10.44 -3.79
CA THR A 562 -24.83 -11.14 -2.79
C THR A 562 -25.66 -11.66 -1.58
N THR A 563 -26.97 -11.39 -1.54
CA THR A 563 -27.93 -11.68 -0.46
C THR A 563 -27.62 -10.94 0.85
N PRO A 564 -28.48 -10.97 1.89
CA PRO A 564 -28.16 -10.34 3.19
C PRO A 564 -26.85 -10.86 3.81
N VAL A 565 -26.45 -12.09 3.49
CA VAL A 565 -25.14 -12.66 3.85
C VAL A 565 -24.00 -11.80 3.32
N GLY A 566 -24.06 -11.44 2.03
CA GLY A 566 -23.04 -10.61 1.40
C GLY A 566 -23.03 -9.18 1.90
N GLN A 567 -24.20 -8.61 2.24
CA GLN A 567 -24.27 -7.28 2.87
C GLN A 567 -23.50 -7.25 4.20
N TRP A 568 -23.66 -8.25 5.07
CA TRP A 568 -22.89 -8.35 6.32
C TRP A 568 -21.39 -8.60 6.11
N ASN A 569 -21.02 -9.37 5.07
CA ASN A 569 -19.60 -9.51 4.69
C ASN A 569 -19.01 -8.18 4.20
N ARG A 570 -19.77 -7.36 3.46
CA ARG A 570 -19.33 -6.02 3.02
C ARG A 570 -19.18 -5.04 4.18
N VAL A 571 -19.98 -5.17 5.25
CA VAL A 571 -19.78 -4.42 6.52
C VAL A 571 -18.45 -4.82 7.18
N ALA A 572 -18.20 -6.12 7.34
CA ALA A 572 -16.97 -6.62 7.97
C ALA A 572 -15.71 -6.24 7.17
N ASP A 573 -15.77 -6.37 5.85
CA ASP A 573 -14.74 -6.01 4.88
C ASP A 573 -14.42 -4.50 4.88
N ALA A 574 -15.43 -3.63 4.97
CA ALA A 574 -15.22 -2.21 5.20
C ALA A 574 -14.52 -1.97 6.55
N TRP A 575 -15.06 -2.50 7.64
CA TRP A 575 -14.55 -2.25 9.00
C TRP A 575 -13.10 -2.74 9.19
N LEU A 576 -12.72 -3.88 8.60
CA LEU A 576 -11.34 -4.37 8.59
C LEU A 576 -10.40 -3.41 7.84
N ARG A 577 -10.82 -2.82 6.71
CA ARG A 577 -10.03 -1.83 5.96
C ARG A 577 -9.77 -0.52 6.73
N HIS A 578 -10.64 -0.12 7.66
CA HIS A 578 -10.42 1.07 8.48
C HIS A 578 -9.49 0.83 9.69
N HIS A 579 -9.18 -0.43 10.04
CA HIS A 579 -8.29 -0.76 11.15
C HIS A 579 -7.14 -1.74 10.79
N PRO A 580 -6.39 -1.51 9.68
CA PRO A 580 -5.40 -2.46 9.16
C PRO A 580 -4.16 -2.61 10.05
N ALA A 581 -3.99 -1.73 11.05
CA ALA A 581 -2.93 -1.83 12.05
C ALA A 581 -3.31 -2.70 13.27
N ARG A 582 -4.58 -3.13 13.39
CA ARG A 582 -5.12 -3.87 14.54
C ARG A 582 -5.35 -5.36 14.26
N PHE A 583 -5.53 -5.74 13.00
CA PHE A 583 -5.83 -7.11 12.59
C PHE A 583 -4.72 -7.67 11.70
N ASP A 584 -4.08 -8.75 12.16
CA ASP A 584 -3.19 -9.55 11.33
C ASP A 584 -3.99 -10.53 10.44
N PRO A 585 -3.38 -11.25 9.48
CA PRO A 585 -4.12 -12.11 8.56
C PRO A 585 -4.93 -13.22 9.26
N THR A 586 -4.45 -13.79 10.36
CA THR A 586 -5.22 -14.80 11.13
C THR A 586 -6.46 -14.15 11.76
N SER A 587 -6.30 -12.97 12.34
CA SER A 587 -7.36 -12.24 13.02
C SER A 587 -8.44 -11.75 12.04
N SER A 588 -8.03 -11.23 10.87
CA SER A 588 -8.94 -10.87 9.78
C SER A 588 -9.67 -12.09 9.23
N ALA A 589 -9.00 -13.23 9.05
CA ALA A 589 -9.66 -14.47 8.64
C ALA A 589 -10.64 -14.99 9.70
N ARG A 590 -10.31 -14.87 11.00
CA ARG A 590 -11.18 -15.24 12.12
C ARG A 590 -12.48 -14.43 12.13
N VAL A 591 -12.42 -13.14 11.77
CA VAL A 591 -13.61 -12.28 11.66
C VAL A 591 -14.57 -12.82 10.59
N PHE A 592 -14.10 -13.05 9.36
CA PHE A 592 -14.95 -13.63 8.31
C PHE A 592 -15.42 -15.05 8.63
N ALA A 593 -14.58 -15.88 9.28
CA ALA A 593 -14.93 -17.24 9.64
C ALA A 593 -16.05 -17.30 10.69
N LEU A 594 -15.93 -16.54 11.79
CA LEU A 594 -16.96 -16.49 12.83
C LEU A 594 -18.25 -15.82 12.32
N LEU A 595 -18.13 -14.75 11.52
CA LEU A 595 -19.28 -14.07 10.92
C LEU A 595 -20.11 -15.05 10.09
N ASN A 596 -19.47 -15.70 9.11
CA ASN A 596 -20.19 -16.57 8.19
C ASN A 596 -20.67 -17.86 8.85
N THR A 597 -19.97 -18.34 9.88
CA THR A 597 -20.47 -19.45 10.72
C THR A 597 -21.77 -19.07 11.43
N ALA A 598 -21.82 -17.91 12.08
CA ALA A 598 -23.03 -17.42 12.74
C ALA A 598 -24.16 -17.15 11.73
N LEU A 599 -23.85 -16.65 10.53
CA LEU A 599 -24.85 -16.44 9.45
C LEU A 599 -25.37 -17.77 8.87
N ALA A 600 -24.54 -18.80 8.75
CA ALA A 600 -24.96 -20.13 8.28
C ALA A 600 -25.89 -20.81 9.31
N ASP A 601 -25.50 -20.82 10.57
CA ASP A 601 -26.32 -21.39 11.64
C ASP A 601 -27.59 -20.56 11.88
N ALA A 602 -27.56 -19.24 11.64
CA ALA A 602 -28.74 -18.37 11.66
C ALA A 602 -29.75 -18.75 10.58
N ALA A 603 -29.28 -19.02 9.35
CA ALA A 603 -30.14 -19.47 8.27
C ALA A 603 -30.72 -20.87 8.53
N ILE A 604 -29.97 -21.78 9.18
CA ILE A 604 -30.46 -23.09 9.60
C ILE A 604 -31.56 -22.96 10.66
N LEU A 605 -31.32 -22.17 11.72
CA LEU A 605 -32.27 -21.91 12.80
C LEU A 605 -33.56 -21.24 12.28
N ALA A 606 -33.43 -20.21 11.43
CA ALA A 606 -34.57 -19.54 10.82
C ALA A 606 -35.41 -20.49 9.96
N TRP A 607 -34.77 -21.35 9.14
CA TRP A 607 -35.49 -22.31 8.31
C TRP A 607 -36.10 -23.48 9.10
N SER A 608 -35.58 -23.87 10.26
CA SER A 608 -36.30 -24.82 11.13
C SER A 608 -37.61 -24.18 11.57
N VAL A 609 -37.55 -23.07 12.30
CA VAL A 609 -38.74 -22.46 12.92
C VAL A 609 -39.75 -21.96 11.88
N GLN A 610 -39.30 -21.45 10.72
CA GLN A 610 -40.22 -21.13 9.62
C GLN A 610 -41.03 -22.35 9.17
N TYR A 611 -40.42 -23.51 8.96
CA TYR A 611 -41.14 -24.70 8.47
C TYR A 611 -41.78 -25.57 9.57
N ASP A 612 -41.40 -25.36 10.85
CA ASP A 612 -42.04 -25.93 12.03
C ASP A 612 -43.32 -25.16 12.43
N GLU A 613 -43.28 -23.82 12.48
CA GLU A 613 -44.45 -22.98 12.85
C GLU A 613 -45.35 -22.62 11.65
N GLN A 614 -44.79 -22.60 10.43
CA GLN A 614 -45.49 -22.33 9.16
C GLN A 614 -46.31 -21.02 9.11
N PHE A 615 -45.97 -20.01 9.91
CA PHE A 615 -46.78 -18.78 10.01
C PHE A 615 -46.89 -18.00 8.68
N TRP A 616 -48.09 -17.55 8.35
CA TRP A 616 -48.39 -16.84 7.10
C TRP A 616 -47.69 -15.48 6.95
N ARG A 617 -47.48 -15.05 5.70
CA ARG A 617 -46.89 -13.74 5.38
C ARG A 617 -47.95 -12.63 5.47
N PRO A 618 -47.58 -11.37 5.76
CA PRO A 618 -48.53 -10.26 5.92
C PRO A 618 -49.53 -10.08 4.78
N ILE A 619 -49.12 -10.35 3.53
CA ILE A 619 -50.03 -10.29 2.36
C ILE A 619 -51.24 -11.23 2.48
N SER A 620 -51.07 -12.44 3.02
CA SER A 620 -52.20 -13.36 3.27
C SER A 620 -53.02 -12.86 4.45
N ALA A 621 -52.36 -12.53 5.57
CA ALA A 621 -53.01 -12.07 6.80
C ALA A 621 -53.87 -10.80 6.61
N ILE A 622 -53.45 -9.87 5.75
CA ILE A 622 -54.20 -8.64 5.46
C ILE A 622 -55.35 -8.88 4.46
N ARG A 623 -55.16 -9.77 3.49
CA ARG A 623 -56.21 -10.15 2.51
C ARG A 623 -57.26 -11.11 3.07
N ARG A 624 -56.97 -11.77 4.18
CA ARG A 624 -57.78 -12.82 4.82
C ARG A 624 -58.05 -12.56 6.30
N ALA A 625 -57.92 -11.31 6.75
CA ALA A 625 -58.15 -10.91 8.14
C ALA A 625 -59.56 -11.31 8.64
N ASP A 626 -60.59 -11.22 7.79
CA ASP A 626 -61.96 -11.64 8.13
C ASP A 626 -62.08 -13.15 8.46
N GLU A 627 -61.05 -13.96 8.17
CA GLU A 627 -60.94 -15.37 8.54
C GLU A 627 -60.18 -15.59 9.87
N ASP A 628 -59.40 -14.62 10.36
CA ASP A 628 -58.44 -14.78 11.47
C ASP A 628 -59.07 -14.81 12.88
N GLY A 629 -60.34 -14.44 12.98
CA GLY A 629 -61.12 -14.46 14.22
C GLY A 629 -60.91 -13.25 15.13
N ASN A 630 -60.03 -12.31 14.76
CA ASN A 630 -59.72 -11.14 15.56
C ASN A 630 -60.64 -9.95 15.23
N PRO A 631 -61.43 -9.42 16.19
CA PRO A 631 -62.30 -8.27 15.94
C PRO A 631 -61.55 -6.92 15.77
N GLN A 632 -60.22 -6.92 15.78
CA GLN A 632 -59.36 -5.74 15.60
C GLN A 632 -58.67 -5.69 14.22
N THR A 633 -58.76 -6.76 13.42
CA THR A 633 -58.29 -6.80 12.02
C THR A 633 -59.47 -6.60 11.05
N ALA A 634 -59.20 -6.37 9.76
CA ALA A 634 -60.23 -6.22 8.72
C ALA A 634 -59.64 -6.41 7.31
N SER A 635 -60.31 -7.17 6.44
CA SER A 635 -59.74 -7.56 5.15
C SER A 635 -59.48 -6.39 4.19
N GLN A 636 -58.36 -6.45 3.48
CA GLN A 636 -58.02 -5.59 2.35
C GLN A 636 -57.52 -6.46 1.17
N THR A 637 -58.44 -6.97 0.35
CA THR A 637 -58.14 -7.91 -0.76
C THR A 637 -57.09 -7.41 -1.74
N GLU A 638 -57.07 -6.10 -2.00
CA GLU A 638 -56.14 -5.46 -2.94
C GLU A 638 -54.80 -5.07 -2.32
N TRP A 639 -54.62 -5.23 -1.00
CA TRP A 639 -53.39 -4.86 -0.32
C TRP A 639 -52.19 -5.61 -0.90
N THR A 640 -51.10 -4.89 -1.15
CA THR A 640 -49.86 -5.44 -1.69
C THR A 640 -48.67 -4.88 -0.91
N PRO A 641 -47.64 -5.69 -0.61
CA PRO A 641 -46.41 -5.23 0.03
C PRO A 641 -45.54 -4.43 -0.95
N LEU A 642 -44.69 -3.55 -0.43
CA LEU A 642 -43.70 -2.81 -1.22
C LEU A 642 -42.67 -3.76 -1.88
N LEU A 643 -42.30 -4.86 -1.21
CA LEU A 643 -41.31 -5.82 -1.68
C LEU A 643 -41.96 -7.14 -2.11
N ILE A 644 -41.30 -7.87 -3.02
CA ILE A 644 -41.79 -9.18 -3.47
C ILE A 644 -41.64 -10.20 -2.34
N THR A 645 -42.76 -10.71 -1.83
CA THR A 645 -42.79 -11.64 -0.70
C THR A 645 -41.87 -12.85 -0.90
N PRO A 646 -41.00 -13.17 0.07
CA PRO A 646 -40.17 -14.38 0.05
C PRO A 646 -41.01 -15.67 0.04
N ALA A 647 -40.51 -16.70 -0.63
CA ALA A 647 -41.19 -17.99 -0.78
C ALA A 647 -41.00 -18.92 0.43
N SER A 648 -41.17 -18.39 1.64
CA SER A 648 -41.11 -19.13 2.91
C SER A 648 -42.04 -18.48 3.96
N PRO A 649 -42.40 -19.21 5.03
CA PRO A 649 -43.15 -18.68 6.19
C PRO A 649 -42.51 -17.42 6.81
N SER A 650 -43.28 -16.61 7.55
CA SER A 650 -42.79 -15.31 8.05
C SER A 650 -41.92 -15.42 9.30
N PHE A 651 -42.25 -16.32 10.22
CA PHE A 651 -41.72 -16.34 11.57
C PHE A 651 -40.56 -17.33 11.73
N PRO A 652 -39.37 -16.91 12.23
CA PRO A 652 -38.92 -15.53 12.43
C PRO A 652 -38.43 -14.89 11.12
N SER A 653 -38.19 -13.59 11.15
CA SER A 653 -37.55 -12.88 10.04
C SER A 653 -36.09 -13.29 9.96
N ASP A 654 -35.74 -13.98 8.87
CA ASP A 654 -34.39 -14.47 8.59
C ASP A 654 -33.38 -13.32 8.47
N HIS A 655 -33.76 -12.20 7.84
CA HIS A 655 -32.90 -11.02 7.73
C HIS A 655 -32.57 -10.42 9.11
N ALA A 656 -33.55 -10.37 10.02
CA ALA A 656 -33.35 -9.87 11.38
C ALA A 656 -32.46 -10.81 12.22
N LEU A 657 -32.60 -12.13 12.02
CA LEU A 657 -31.78 -13.14 12.69
C LEU A 657 -30.33 -13.12 12.19
N LEU A 658 -30.12 -12.99 10.88
CA LEU A 658 -28.82 -12.74 10.27
C LEU A 658 -28.19 -11.42 10.76
N ALA A 659 -28.98 -10.35 10.87
CA ALA A 659 -28.51 -9.05 11.34
C ALA A 659 -28.06 -9.07 12.81
N GLY A 660 -28.84 -9.67 13.72
CA GLY A 660 -28.46 -9.80 15.13
C GLY A 660 -27.23 -10.69 15.36
N ALA A 661 -27.05 -11.72 14.51
CA ALA A 661 -25.86 -12.55 14.50
C ALA A 661 -24.63 -11.77 14.04
N ALA A 662 -24.72 -11.05 12.92
CA ALA A 662 -23.65 -10.20 12.41
C ALA A 662 -23.28 -9.09 13.40
N GLU A 663 -24.27 -8.42 13.99
CA GLU A 663 -24.07 -7.39 15.02
C GLU A 663 -23.17 -7.90 16.14
N THR A 664 -23.54 -9.04 16.73
CA THR A 664 -22.85 -9.55 17.91
C THR A 664 -21.46 -10.07 17.56
N VAL A 665 -21.28 -10.75 16.42
CA VAL A 665 -19.94 -11.18 15.99
C VAL A 665 -19.03 -9.99 15.74
N LEU A 666 -19.50 -8.99 14.98
CA LEU A 666 -18.66 -7.85 14.59
C LEU A 666 -18.36 -6.93 15.78
N THR A 667 -19.33 -6.62 16.65
CA THR A 667 -19.05 -5.90 17.92
C THR A 667 -18.06 -6.69 18.79
N SER A 668 -18.20 -8.00 18.96
CA SER A 668 -17.29 -8.76 19.85
C SER A 668 -15.86 -8.88 19.33
N LEU A 669 -15.64 -8.80 18.02
CA LEU A 669 -14.30 -8.95 17.41
C LEU A 669 -13.65 -7.60 17.06
N LEU A 670 -14.45 -6.61 16.66
CA LEU A 670 -14.00 -5.32 16.18
C LEU A 670 -14.17 -4.22 17.24
N GLY A 671 -15.10 -4.39 18.18
CA GLY A 671 -15.43 -3.44 19.25
C GLY A 671 -16.37 -2.33 18.79
N ASP A 672 -17.01 -1.65 19.74
CA ASP A 672 -18.04 -0.62 19.51
C ASP A 672 -17.50 0.74 19.01
N GLN A 673 -16.30 0.76 18.42
CA GLN A 673 -15.71 1.95 17.84
C GLN A 673 -15.72 1.82 16.31
N PRO A 674 -16.72 2.42 15.62
CA PRO A 674 -16.75 2.48 14.17
C PRO A 674 -15.58 3.32 13.63
N PRO A 675 -15.34 3.31 12.31
CA PRO A 675 -14.50 4.33 11.69
C PRO A 675 -15.03 5.73 12.07
N PRO A 676 -14.18 6.74 12.32
CA PRO A 676 -14.63 8.11 12.62
C PRO A 676 -15.57 8.70 11.56
N GLU A 677 -15.39 8.28 10.31
CA GLU A 677 -16.19 8.61 9.14
C GLU A 677 -17.41 7.68 8.94
N GLY A 678 -17.61 6.67 9.78
CA GLY A 678 -18.60 5.60 9.56
C GLY A 678 -18.23 4.71 8.36
N PHE A 679 -19.19 3.95 7.83
CA PHE A 679 -19.00 3.13 6.63
C PHE A 679 -20.13 3.32 5.63
N THR A 680 -19.82 3.17 4.33
CA THR A 680 -20.79 3.33 3.24
C THR A 680 -20.99 2.02 2.49
N LEU A 681 -22.25 1.64 2.29
CA LEU A 681 -22.65 0.45 1.52
C LEU A 681 -23.40 0.87 0.25
N THR A 682 -23.07 0.25 -0.89
CA THR A 682 -23.75 0.45 -2.18
C THR A 682 -24.90 -0.55 -2.32
N PRO A 683 -26.12 -0.12 -2.73
CA PRO A 683 -27.21 -1.06 -2.99
C PRO A 683 -26.90 -2.01 -4.16
N GLU A 684 -27.59 -3.15 -4.19
CA GLU A 684 -27.39 -4.22 -5.17
C GLU A 684 -28.69 -4.59 -5.89
N GLY A 685 -28.58 -5.25 -7.04
CA GLY A 685 -29.74 -5.74 -7.80
C GLY A 685 -30.71 -4.60 -8.18
N PRO A 686 -32.04 -4.81 -8.06
CA PRO A 686 -33.04 -3.79 -8.40
C PRO A 686 -32.88 -2.47 -7.62
N ALA A 687 -32.35 -2.51 -6.40
CA ALA A 687 -32.16 -1.31 -5.58
C ALA A 687 -31.05 -0.38 -6.12
N ALA A 688 -30.08 -0.91 -6.88
CA ALA A 688 -28.96 -0.14 -7.42
C ALA A 688 -29.38 0.93 -8.45
N ALA A 689 -30.61 0.85 -9.00
CA ALA A 689 -31.19 1.85 -9.90
C ALA A 689 -32.19 2.79 -9.20
N LEU A 690 -32.47 2.58 -7.91
CA LEU A 690 -33.54 3.27 -7.18
C LEU A 690 -33.03 4.00 -5.93
N VAL A 691 -31.97 3.51 -5.29
CA VAL A 691 -31.48 3.97 -3.98
C VAL A 691 -30.03 4.44 -4.11
N ALA A 692 -29.65 5.47 -3.37
CA ALA A 692 -28.27 5.94 -3.27
C ALA A 692 -27.41 5.02 -2.35
N PRO A 693 -26.07 5.08 -2.41
CA PRO A 693 -25.21 4.47 -1.39
C PRO A 693 -25.58 5.00 0.01
N ARG A 694 -25.83 4.10 0.97
CA ARG A 694 -26.22 4.46 2.34
C ARG A 694 -24.99 4.46 3.25
N ARG A 695 -24.86 5.51 4.07
CA ARG A 695 -23.77 5.69 5.05
C ARG A 695 -24.31 5.44 6.45
N PHE A 696 -23.57 4.67 7.23
CA PHE A 696 -23.89 4.28 8.59
C PHE A 696 -22.79 4.77 9.54
N GLU A 697 -23.19 5.45 10.60
CA GLU A 697 -22.27 5.91 11.65
C GLU A 697 -21.90 4.77 12.61
N THR A 698 -22.82 3.81 12.82
CA THR A 698 -22.62 2.68 13.72
C THR A 698 -23.13 1.37 13.14
N LEU A 699 -22.60 0.25 13.63
CA LEU A 699 -23.12 -1.09 13.32
C LEU A 699 -24.59 -1.24 13.74
N ALA A 700 -24.95 -0.74 14.92
CA ALA A 700 -26.32 -0.76 15.44
C ALA A 700 -27.32 0.01 14.54
N GLN A 701 -26.90 1.10 13.90
CA GLN A 701 -27.74 1.80 12.91
C GLN A 701 -28.05 0.89 11.72
N ALA A 702 -27.03 0.26 11.13
CA ALA A 702 -27.21 -0.67 10.01
C ALA A 702 -28.07 -1.89 10.39
N VAL A 703 -27.88 -2.44 11.59
CA VAL A 703 -28.64 -3.60 12.09
C VAL A 703 -30.11 -3.25 12.32
N ASN A 704 -30.41 -2.10 12.94
CA ASN A 704 -31.78 -1.65 13.14
C ASN A 704 -32.48 -1.34 11.81
N GLU A 705 -31.78 -0.70 10.86
CA GLU A 705 -32.31 -0.42 9.52
C GLU A 705 -32.60 -1.72 8.74
N ALA A 706 -31.63 -2.66 8.72
CA ALA A 706 -31.79 -3.97 8.10
C ALA A 706 -32.97 -4.77 8.67
N ALA A 707 -33.14 -4.74 10.00
CA ALA A 707 -34.22 -5.41 10.70
C ALA A 707 -35.60 -4.78 10.36
N GLN A 708 -35.73 -3.46 10.46
CA GLN A 708 -37.01 -2.77 10.20
C GLN A 708 -37.39 -2.75 8.71
N SER A 709 -36.42 -2.86 7.79
CA SER A 709 -36.64 -2.92 6.34
C SER A 709 -37.70 -3.95 5.90
N ARG A 710 -37.87 -5.04 6.66
CA ARG A 710 -38.80 -6.14 6.31
C ARG A 710 -40.26 -5.84 6.72
N VAL A 711 -40.45 -4.99 7.73
CA VAL A 711 -41.76 -4.43 8.10
C VAL A 711 -42.13 -3.30 7.14
N LEU A 712 -41.20 -2.37 6.89
CA LEU A 712 -41.35 -1.27 5.91
C LEU A 712 -41.59 -1.80 4.49
N GLY A 713 -41.04 -2.97 4.16
CA GLY A 713 -41.26 -3.69 2.92
C GLY A 713 -42.55 -4.51 2.83
N GLY A 714 -43.27 -4.69 3.95
CA GLY A 714 -44.53 -5.43 4.01
C GLY A 714 -44.40 -6.97 4.02
N VAL A 715 -43.22 -7.52 4.29
CA VAL A 715 -42.94 -8.96 4.15
C VAL A 715 -42.74 -9.70 5.48
N ASN A 716 -42.61 -8.98 6.60
CA ASN A 716 -42.57 -9.53 7.96
C ASN A 716 -43.36 -8.65 8.94
N PHE A 717 -43.87 -9.26 10.01
CA PHE A 717 -44.45 -8.56 11.16
C PHE A 717 -43.36 -8.05 12.12
N PRO A 718 -43.62 -7.01 12.93
CA PRO A 718 -42.71 -6.57 14.00
C PRO A 718 -42.20 -7.69 14.93
N PHE A 719 -43.05 -8.65 15.31
CA PHE A 719 -42.64 -9.78 16.16
C PHE A 719 -41.71 -10.79 15.46
N ASP A 720 -41.82 -10.96 14.13
CA ASP A 720 -40.88 -11.77 13.35
C ASP A 720 -39.46 -11.19 13.46
N VAL A 721 -39.37 -9.86 13.46
CA VAL A 721 -38.13 -9.08 13.48
C VAL A 721 -37.53 -9.01 14.88
N GLU A 722 -38.35 -8.78 15.91
CA GLU A 722 -37.91 -8.78 17.31
C GLU A 722 -37.30 -10.14 17.71
N ARG A 723 -38.02 -11.24 17.45
CA ARG A 723 -37.54 -12.60 17.76
C ARG A 723 -36.33 -12.98 16.92
N GLY A 724 -36.30 -12.58 15.65
CA GLY A 724 -35.13 -12.72 14.79
C GLY A 724 -33.90 -12.06 15.42
N LEU A 725 -33.93 -10.76 15.69
CA LEU A 725 -32.83 -10.04 16.35
C LEU A 725 -32.40 -10.70 17.67
N GLN A 726 -33.36 -11.09 18.52
CA GLN A 726 -33.07 -11.71 19.82
C GLN A 726 -32.29 -13.02 19.68
N ALA A 727 -32.75 -13.94 18.82
CA ALA A 727 -32.11 -15.23 18.60
C ALA A 727 -30.77 -15.09 17.85
N GLY A 728 -30.69 -14.17 16.87
CA GLY A 728 -29.46 -13.85 16.16
C GLY A 728 -28.36 -13.37 17.10
N ARG A 729 -28.69 -12.45 18.02
CA ARG A 729 -27.76 -11.95 19.05
C ARG A 729 -27.24 -13.04 19.97
N ALA A 730 -28.10 -13.98 20.37
CA ALA A 730 -27.69 -15.14 21.17
C ALA A 730 -26.74 -16.07 20.37
N LEU A 731 -27.02 -16.29 19.09
CA LEU A 731 -26.21 -17.16 18.21
C LEU A 731 -24.83 -16.58 17.89
N GLY A 732 -24.77 -15.29 17.54
CA GLY A 732 -23.51 -14.58 17.30
C GLY A 732 -22.61 -14.61 18.54
N ARG A 733 -23.20 -14.47 19.74
CA ARG A 733 -22.47 -14.62 21.01
C ARG A 733 -21.90 -16.02 21.19
N ALA A 734 -22.74 -17.06 21.12
CA ALA A 734 -22.31 -18.44 21.32
C ALA A 734 -21.23 -18.86 20.30
N THR A 735 -21.33 -18.38 19.06
CA THR A 735 -20.32 -18.59 18.02
C THR A 735 -18.97 -17.95 18.39
N VAL A 736 -18.96 -16.73 18.95
CA VAL A 736 -17.72 -16.06 19.38
C VAL A 736 -17.18 -16.59 20.71
N GLU A 737 -18.01 -17.18 21.57
CA GLU A 737 -17.58 -17.76 22.86
C GLU A 737 -17.07 -19.21 22.71
N GLU A 738 -17.68 -20.03 21.84
CA GLU A 738 -17.32 -21.46 21.69
C GLU A 738 -16.28 -21.74 20.59
N LEU A 739 -16.26 -20.97 19.49
CA LEU A 739 -15.44 -21.30 18.33
C LEU A 739 -14.16 -20.46 18.20
N LEU A 740 -13.13 -21.07 17.60
CA LEU A 740 -11.87 -20.43 17.19
C LEU A 740 -11.19 -19.66 18.34
N GLN A 741 -11.25 -20.17 19.57
CA GLN A 741 -10.72 -19.48 20.75
C GLN A 741 -9.18 -19.43 20.76
N PRO A 742 -8.56 -18.41 21.39
CA PRO A 742 -7.15 -18.47 21.79
C PRO A 742 -6.89 -19.73 22.65
N PRO A 743 -5.80 -20.51 22.42
CA PRO A 743 -5.60 -21.82 23.05
C PRO A 743 -5.51 -21.82 24.59
N ASN A 744 -5.32 -20.67 25.22
CA ASN A 744 -5.09 -20.50 26.65
C ASN A 744 -6.25 -19.82 27.40
N LEU A 745 -7.40 -19.59 26.76
CA LEU A 745 -8.60 -19.20 27.52
C LEU A 745 -9.09 -20.40 28.35
N PRO A 746 -9.37 -20.24 29.65
CA PRO A 746 -10.12 -21.25 30.37
C PRO A 746 -11.50 -21.35 29.73
N LEU A 747 -11.87 -22.55 29.26
CA LEU A 747 -13.20 -22.77 28.69
C LEU A 747 -14.26 -22.29 29.69
N PRO A 748 -15.24 -21.45 29.27
CA PRO A 748 -16.37 -21.14 30.13
C PRO A 748 -17.02 -22.46 30.57
N SER A 749 -17.41 -22.56 31.84
CA SER A 749 -17.78 -23.82 32.49
C SER A 749 -19.06 -24.43 31.91
N ALA A 750 -18.91 -25.09 30.77
CA ALA A 750 -20.02 -25.46 29.91
C ALA A 750 -20.79 -26.64 30.50
N SER A 751 -22.09 -26.43 30.77
CA SER A 751 -23.04 -27.49 31.05
C SER A 751 -23.38 -28.25 29.77
N LEU A 752 -22.37 -28.94 29.21
CA LEU A 752 -22.49 -29.77 28.02
C LEU A 752 -23.37 -30.98 28.33
N SER A 753 -24.66 -30.87 28.04
CA SER A 753 -25.47 -32.04 27.70
C SER A 753 -24.81 -32.75 26.50
N PRO A 754 -24.71 -34.09 26.51
CA PRO A 754 -24.02 -34.83 25.46
C PRO A 754 -24.69 -34.62 24.10
N LYS A 755 -23.87 -34.46 23.05
CA LYS A 755 -24.34 -34.42 21.66
C LYS A 755 -24.93 -35.79 21.29
N VAL A 756 -26.16 -35.78 20.79
CA VAL A 756 -26.92 -36.91 20.23
C VAL A 756 -27.44 -36.48 18.87
#